data_AF-A0AAU2H9D8-F1
#
_entry.id   AF-A0AAU2H9D8-F1
#
_cell.length_a   1.000
_cell.length_b   1.000
_cell.length_c   1.000
_cell.angle_alpha   90.00
_cell.angle_beta   90.00
_cell.angle_gamma   90.00
#
_symmetry.space_group_name_H-M   'P 1'
#
loop_
_entity.id
_entity.type
_entity.pdbx_description
1 polymer ?
#
loop_
_entity_poly.entity_id
_entity_poly.type
_entity_poly.pdbx_seq_one_letter_code
_entity_poly.pdbx_strand_id
1 'polypeptide(L)'
;MAQGTVQVTHTGTSRWRRRTGEYASLAAALEAAADGDVLTVAPGTYRENLVLRRAVTLRGPEGSAGSVRIAPADGVPLTVRASATVQDLQLEGQDAAAPALLIEDGAPELCDLRVVTRSAVGIEVRGAARPTVRRCTVDNPGGVGIGVLDGAGGLFEECEVVAAGQSGVSVRAGAHPRLERCRVHHASGAGLSVTGEGTGLEALGCEVYEIKGAGVQIAARAVAHLTDCTVHRTSADGVTLDTDAVLTLADCDIHDIPENAVDLRSRSVLTLTRSAVRSFGRNGLSVWDPGTRVDANQCEIHDSTGDYPAVWVSDGATVVLEACRVHDVPDALFVLDRGSRADVVDSDISQVRNTAVSVSDGATAQLDDCRIREVSTGAWFRDHGSGGTLANCTIDAAQTGVIVTKGADPRIERCTVTAPAEAGFYVSAEGRGTFHGCRVTGSGGYGFHVVDGCRTTLTRCRTERCARGGYEFGEDGPVSEDCTSDESGVRPGAAEPPAVQTATQTMGLLSTVPGQRPTEAAAVSVEEPARSSQDVLGELDTLVGLESVKREVRALTDMIEVGRKRQRAGLKAASARRHLVFTGSPGTGKTTVARLYGEILASLGVLERGHLVEVSRVDLVGEHIGSTAIRTQEAFDRARGGVLFIDEAYALSPEDSGRDFGREAIDTLVKLMEDHREAVVVIVAGYTAEMERFLSVNPGVASRFSRTITFSDYDPDELLRIVEQQAEEHEYRLGSGTAEALVKYFTVLPKGPAFGNGRTARQTFESMVERHAGRVAQFADASPDDLSLLYADDLPELP
;
A
#
# COMPACT_ATOMS: atom_id res chain seq x y z
N MET A 1 -32.00 22.06 -39.69
CA MET A 1 -32.30 21.47 -41.01
C MET A 1 -31.18 21.84 -41.96
N ALA A 2 -30.35 20.87 -42.34
CA ALA A 2 -29.74 20.83 -43.66
C ALA A 2 -30.06 19.45 -44.21
N GLN A 3 -31.25 19.30 -44.80
CA GLN A 3 -31.50 18.26 -45.79
C GLN A 3 -30.67 18.66 -47.02
N GLY A 4 -29.35 18.51 -46.91
CA GLY A 4 -28.39 18.85 -47.94
C GLY A 4 -28.04 17.59 -48.72
N THR A 5 -28.11 17.68 -50.03
CA THR A 5 -27.52 16.70 -50.94
C THR A 5 -26.08 16.41 -50.53
N VAL A 6 -25.79 15.14 -50.24
CA VAL A 6 -24.44 14.68 -49.91
C VAL A 6 -23.66 14.60 -51.21
N GLN A 7 -22.72 15.52 -51.39
CA GLN A 7 -21.79 15.50 -52.52
C GLN A 7 -20.70 14.47 -52.22
N VAL A 8 -20.68 13.39 -52.99
CA VAL A 8 -19.65 12.35 -52.93
C VAL A 8 -18.95 12.28 -54.28
N THR A 9 -17.62 12.40 -54.26
CA THR A 9 -16.80 12.24 -55.47
C THR A 9 -16.29 10.81 -55.56
N HIS A 10 -16.77 10.04 -56.54
CA HIS A 10 -16.26 8.69 -56.85
C HIS A 10 -15.03 8.77 -57.76
N THR A 11 -13.91 8.19 -57.34
CA THR A 11 -12.68 8.14 -58.16
C THR A 11 -12.33 6.75 -58.71
N GLY A 12 -13.30 5.83 -58.73
CA GLY A 12 -13.11 4.45 -59.18
C GLY A 12 -12.45 4.32 -60.57
N THR A 13 -11.78 3.18 -60.80
CA THR A 13 -10.96 2.90 -61.99
C THR A 13 -11.76 2.83 -63.30
N SER A 14 -13.09 2.70 -63.24
CA SER A 14 -13.95 2.71 -64.42
C SER A 14 -14.15 4.14 -64.96
N ARG A 15 -13.79 4.37 -66.24
CA ARG A 15 -13.98 5.65 -66.96
C ARG A 15 -15.42 6.18 -66.94
N TRP A 16 -16.42 5.36 -66.63
CA TRP A 16 -17.83 5.71 -66.59
C TRP A 16 -18.35 6.13 -65.21
N ARG A 17 -17.56 5.95 -64.14
CA ARG A 17 -17.98 6.20 -62.74
C ARG A 17 -17.30 7.39 -62.05
N ARG A 18 -16.41 8.12 -62.73
CA ARG A 18 -15.93 9.44 -62.26
C ARG A 18 -17.05 10.46 -62.39
N ARG A 19 -17.96 10.48 -61.40
CA ARG A 19 -19.02 11.48 -61.27
C ARG A 19 -19.06 11.93 -59.82
N THR A 20 -19.15 13.24 -59.60
CA THR A 20 -19.75 13.80 -58.40
C THR A 20 -21.21 13.38 -58.40
N GLY A 21 -21.60 12.55 -57.43
CA GLY A 21 -22.99 12.16 -57.20
C GLY A 21 -23.57 13.00 -56.06
N GLU A 22 -24.76 13.54 -56.25
CA GLU A 22 -25.56 14.07 -55.16
C GLU A 22 -26.46 12.96 -54.64
N TYR A 23 -26.25 12.58 -53.38
CA TYR A 23 -27.04 11.56 -52.71
C TYR A 23 -27.95 12.19 -51.67
N ALA A 24 -29.09 11.55 -51.38
CA ALA A 24 -30.00 12.00 -50.33
C ALA A 24 -29.43 11.81 -48.91
N SER A 25 -28.45 10.89 -48.75
CA SER A 25 -27.76 10.60 -47.49
C SER A 25 -26.42 9.90 -47.76
N LEU A 26 -25.54 9.83 -46.76
CA LEU A 26 -24.30 9.05 -46.84
C LEU A 26 -24.58 7.55 -46.94
N ALA A 27 -25.59 7.04 -46.24
CA ALA A 27 -26.00 5.64 -46.37
C ALA A 27 -26.40 5.30 -47.81
N ALA A 28 -27.13 6.19 -48.50
CA ALA A 28 -27.47 6.01 -49.90
C ALA A 28 -26.24 6.01 -50.82
N ALA A 29 -25.24 6.85 -50.53
CA ALA A 29 -23.98 6.86 -51.26
C ALA A 29 -23.19 5.56 -51.06
N LEU A 30 -23.12 5.05 -49.84
CA LEU A 30 -22.47 3.78 -49.50
C LEU A 30 -23.14 2.58 -50.16
N GLU A 31 -24.48 2.55 -50.22
CA GLU A 31 -25.21 1.49 -50.92
C GLU A 31 -24.95 1.49 -52.43
N ALA A 32 -24.72 2.66 -53.03
CA ALA A 32 -24.39 2.79 -54.45
C ALA A 32 -22.90 2.50 -54.77
N ALA A 33 -22.03 2.56 -53.77
CA ALA A 33 -20.59 2.33 -53.92
C ALA A 33 -20.25 0.85 -54.11
N ALA A 34 -19.20 0.59 -54.87
CA ALA A 34 -18.60 -0.74 -55.07
C ALA A 34 -17.25 -0.85 -54.34
N ASP A 35 -16.73 -2.06 -54.18
CA ASP A 35 -15.39 -2.27 -53.60
C ASP A 35 -14.32 -1.47 -54.37
N GLY A 36 -13.42 -0.83 -53.62
CA GLY A 36 -12.38 0.04 -54.13
C GLY A 36 -12.82 1.47 -54.47
N ASP A 37 -14.10 1.81 -54.33
CA ASP A 37 -14.55 3.19 -54.52
C ASP A 37 -14.07 4.10 -53.37
N VAL A 38 -13.67 5.31 -53.73
CA VAL A 38 -13.35 6.39 -52.77
C VAL A 38 -14.54 7.35 -52.70
N LEU A 39 -15.02 7.61 -51.51
CA LEU A 39 -16.10 8.54 -51.18
C LEU A 39 -15.50 9.69 -50.36
N THR A 40 -15.34 10.85 -51.00
CA THR A 40 -14.94 12.08 -50.31
C THR A 40 -16.19 12.83 -49.85
N VAL A 41 -16.32 13.03 -48.54
CA VAL A 41 -17.48 13.63 -47.87
C VAL A 41 -17.24 15.12 -47.65
N ALA A 42 -18.23 15.94 -48.00
CA ALA A 42 -18.18 17.38 -47.76
C ALA A 42 -18.29 17.70 -46.26
N PRO A 43 -17.70 18.82 -45.77
CA PRO A 43 -17.90 19.27 -44.40
C PRO A 43 -19.37 19.41 -44.02
N GLY A 44 -19.74 18.94 -42.83
CA GLY A 44 -21.11 18.96 -42.34
C GLY A 44 -21.36 18.01 -41.18
N THR A 45 -22.56 18.07 -40.63
CA THR A 45 -23.05 17.13 -39.61
C THR A 45 -24.09 16.21 -40.21
N TYR A 46 -23.82 14.91 -40.16
CA TYR A 46 -24.62 13.83 -40.71
C TYR A 46 -25.27 13.05 -39.57
N ARG A 47 -26.60 13.04 -39.53
CA ARG A 47 -27.39 12.43 -38.45
C ARG A 47 -27.97 11.09 -38.87
N GLU A 48 -27.11 10.18 -39.28
CA GLU A 48 -27.48 8.83 -39.73
C GLU A 48 -26.44 7.81 -39.25
N ASN A 49 -26.89 6.57 -39.02
CA ASN A 49 -26.01 5.45 -38.68
C ASN A 49 -25.40 4.88 -39.96
N LEU A 50 -24.07 4.78 -40.01
CA LEU A 50 -23.36 4.30 -41.19
C LEU A 50 -22.90 2.85 -41.00
N VAL A 51 -23.08 2.03 -42.05
CA VAL A 51 -22.60 0.64 -42.07
C VAL A 51 -21.76 0.41 -43.32
N LEU A 52 -20.45 0.20 -43.13
CA LEU A 52 -19.53 -0.13 -44.22
C LEU A 52 -19.52 -1.64 -44.45
N ARG A 53 -20.27 -2.09 -45.46
CA ARG A 53 -20.36 -3.50 -45.88
C ARG A 53 -19.41 -3.88 -47.02
N ARG A 54 -18.72 -2.88 -47.59
CA ARG A 54 -17.87 -3.01 -48.79
C ARG A 54 -16.52 -2.39 -48.51
N ALA A 55 -15.50 -2.85 -49.22
CA ALA A 55 -14.12 -2.37 -49.08
C ALA A 55 -13.95 -1.02 -49.79
N VAL A 56 -14.57 0.03 -49.24
CA VAL A 56 -14.55 1.41 -49.77
C VAL A 56 -13.59 2.28 -48.96
N THR A 57 -13.17 3.41 -49.53
CA THR A 57 -12.48 4.48 -48.79
C THR A 57 -13.46 5.60 -48.49
N LEU A 58 -13.83 5.81 -47.22
CA LEU A 58 -14.64 6.94 -46.77
C LEU A 58 -13.74 8.00 -46.15
N ARG A 59 -13.73 9.22 -46.71
CA ARG A 59 -12.81 10.27 -46.24
C ARG A 59 -13.43 11.64 -46.14
N GLY A 60 -13.05 12.38 -45.10
CA GLY A 60 -13.23 13.83 -45.05
C GLY A 60 -12.24 14.57 -45.95
N PRO A 61 -12.30 15.92 -45.98
CA PRO A 61 -11.24 16.74 -46.56
C PRO A 61 -9.94 16.60 -45.75
N GLU A 62 -8.82 16.41 -46.44
CA GLU A 62 -7.50 16.19 -45.83
C GLU A 62 -7.14 17.24 -44.78
N GLY A 63 -6.62 16.78 -43.63
CA GLY A 63 -6.10 17.64 -42.57
C GLY A 63 -7.17 18.41 -41.79
N SER A 64 -8.43 17.98 -41.90
CA SER A 64 -9.57 18.64 -41.26
C SER A 64 -10.47 17.67 -40.47
N ALA A 65 -9.86 16.72 -39.76
CA ALA A 65 -10.56 15.83 -38.83
C ALA A 65 -11.48 16.65 -37.90
N GLY A 66 -12.79 16.43 -37.99
CA GLY A 66 -13.82 17.25 -37.33
C GLY A 66 -14.71 18.08 -38.25
N SER A 67 -14.30 18.32 -39.50
CA SER A 67 -15.13 19.04 -40.48
C SER A 67 -16.33 18.19 -40.95
N VAL A 68 -16.15 16.87 -40.99
CA VAL A 68 -17.21 15.88 -41.25
C VAL A 68 -17.55 15.19 -39.94
N ARG A 69 -18.77 15.41 -39.43
CA ARG A 69 -19.26 14.85 -38.17
C ARG A 69 -20.38 13.85 -38.41
N ILE A 70 -20.19 12.61 -37.98
CA ILE A 70 -21.22 11.58 -37.97
C ILE A 70 -21.79 11.51 -36.56
N ALA A 71 -23.02 12.01 -36.39
CA ALA A 71 -23.65 12.27 -35.10
C ALA A 71 -25.12 11.85 -35.14
N PRO A 72 -25.42 10.53 -35.18
CA PRO A 72 -26.79 10.05 -35.09
C PRO A 72 -27.41 10.42 -33.73
N ALA A 73 -28.74 10.43 -33.67
CA ALA A 73 -29.43 10.67 -32.40
C ALA A 73 -29.38 9.44 -31.47
N ASP A 74 -29.25 8.24 -32.04
CA ASP A 74 -29.27 6.96 -31.31
C ASP A 74 -28.57 5.85 -32.13
N GLY A 75 -28.05 4.84 -31.44
CA GLY A 75 -27.30 3.72 -32.01
C GLY A 75 -25.83 4.04 -32.33
N VAL A 76 -25.24 3.22 -33.21
CA VAL A 76 -23.81 3.26 -33.56
C VAL A 76 -23.57 4.24 -34.73
N PRO A 77 -22.81 5.35 -34.53
CA PRO A 77 -22.40 6.27 -35.59
C PRO A 77 -21.77 5.58 -36.81
N LEU A 78 -20.82 4.68 -36.57
CA LEU A 78 -20.12 3.97 -37.64
C LEU A 78 -19.90 2.50 -37.27
N THR A 79 -20.43 1.60 -38.10
CA THR A 79 -20.17 0.16 -38.05
C THR A 79 -19.36 -0.27 -39.27
N VAL A 80 -18.28 -1.02 -39.06
CA VAL A 80 -17.38 -1.52 -40.12
C VAL A 80 -17.42 -3.04 -40.17
N ARG A 81 -17.81 -3.59 -41.34
CA ARG A 81 -17.97 -5.04 -41.60
C ARG A 81 -17.18 -5.50 -42.84
N ALA A 82 -16.20 -4.73 -43.25
CA ALA A 82 -15.36 -4.97 -44.42
C ALA A 82 -14.00 -4.30 -44.21
N SER A 83 -12.99 -4.69 -45.00
CA SER A 83 -11.68 -4.03 -45.03
C SER A 83 -11.76 -2.68 -45.77
N ALA A 84 -12.52 -1.75 -45.19
CA ALA A 84 -12.67 -0.38 -45.65
C ALA A 84 -11.58 0.52 -45.08
N THR A 85 -11.33 1.65 -45.74
CA THR A 85 -10.48 2.73 -45.21
C THR A 85 -11.37 3.88 -44.75
N VAL A 86 -11.17 4.38 -43.53
CA VAL A 86 -11.90 5.53 -43.00
C VAL A 86 -10.91 6.57 -42.50
N GLN A 87 -11.03 7.81 -42.96
CA GLN A 87 -10.08 8.87 -42.61
C GLN A 87 -10.70 10.26 -42.47
N ASP A 88 -10.10 11.11 -41.64
CA ASP A 88 -10.46 12.53 -41.44
C ASP A 88 -11.92 12.77 -41.00
N LEU A 89 -12.48 11.89 -40.17
CA LEU A 89 -13.86 12.00 -39.68
C LEU A 89 -13.91 12.21 -38.16
N GLN A 90 -14.98 12.89 -37.71
CA GLN A 90 -15.37 12.91 -36.30
C GLN A 90 -16.64 12.10 -36.08
N LEU A 91 -16.61 11.22 -35.08
CA LEU A 91 -17.73 10.39 -34.66
C LEU A 91 -18.25 10.92 -33.32
N GLU A 92 -19.56 11.17 -33.24
CA GLU A 92 -20.24 11.61 -32.02
C GLU A 92 -21.32 10.59 -31.65
N GLY A 93 -21.05 9.76 -30.65
CA GLY A 93 -22.00 8.81 -30.09
C GLY A 93 -22.65 9.37 -28.82
N GLN A 94 -23.94 9.04 -28.60
CA GLN A 94 -24.69 9.41 -27.40
C GLN A 94 -25.45 8.23 -26.78
N ASP A 95 -25.46 7.07 -27.44
CA ASP A 95 -26.12 5.86 -26.94
C ASP A 95 -25.21 5.16 -25.92
N ALA A 96 -25.64 5.15 -24.66
CA ALA A 96 -24.91 4.56 -23.54
C ALA A 96 -24.88 3.02 -23.55
N ALA A 97 -25.67 2.36 -24.40
CA ALA A 97 -25.70 0.91 -24.55
C ALA A 97 -24.95 0.42 -25.79
N ALA A 98 -24.58 1.31 -26.70
CA ALA A 98 -23.90 0.98 -27.95
C ALA A 98 -22.50 1.63 -28.03
N PRO A 99 -21.58 1.07 -28.81
CA PRO A 99 -20.30 1.71 -29.10
C PRO A 99 -20.44 2.88 -30.09
N ALA A 100 -19.49 3.82 -30.08
CA ALA A 100 -19.45 4.92 -31.06
C ALA A 100 -18.86 4.48 -32.42
N LEU A 101 -17.87 3.59 -32.40
CA LEU A 101 -17.30 2.93 -33.56
C LEU A 101 -17.25 1.43 -33.32
N LEU A 102 -17.97 0.66 -34.12
CA LEU A 102 -18.01 -0.79 -34.03
C LEU A 102 -17.31 -1.45 -35.21
N ILE A 103 -16.39 -2.37 -34.93
CA ILE A 103 -15.66 -3.14 -35.95
C ILE A 103 -15.92 -4.63 -35.69
N GLU A 104 -16.63 -5.27 -36.62
CA GLU A 104 -17.09 -6.66 -36.43
C GLU A 104 -16.35 -7.66 -37.31
N ASP A 105 -15.79 -7.21 -38.44
CA ASP A 105 -15.12 -8.09 -39.39
C ASP A 105 -14.09 -7.34 -40.27
N GLY A 106 -13.19 -8.11 -40.87
CA GLY A 106 -12.16 -7.64 -41.79
C GLY A 106 -10.96 -6.99 -41.10
N ALA A 107 -10.14 -6.35 -41.92
CA ALA A 107 -8.96 -5.60 -41.50
C ALA A 107 -9.04 -4.16 -42.03
N PRO A 108 -9.98 -3.34 -41.53
CA PRO A 108 -10.11 -1.97 -41.98
C PRO A 108 -8.94 -1.10 -41.51
N GLU A 109 -8.69 -0.02 -42.26
CA GLU A 109 -7.72 1.00 -41.91
C GLU A 109 -8.46 2.26 -41.45
N LEU A 110 -8.22 2.68 -40.22
CA LEU A 110 -8.87 3.82 -39.59
C LEU A 110 -7.78 4.84 -39.24
N CYS A 111 -7.77 5.99 -39.90
CA CYS A 111 -6.70 6.99 -39.75
C CYS A 111 -7.27 8.35 -39.39
N ASP A 112 -6.64 9.07 -38.46
CA ASP A 112 -6.95 10.48 -38.19
C ASP A 112 -8.44 10.69 -37.83
N LEU A 113 -9.00 9.77 -37.02
CA LEU A 113 -10.37 9.83 -36.54
C LEU A 113 -10.45 10.49 -35.17
N ARG A 114 -11.49 11.29 -34.96
CA ARG A 114 -11.81 11.88 -33.65
C ARG A 114 -13.12 11.32 -33.14
N VAL A 115 -13.07 10.45 -32.13
CA VAL A 115 -14.25 9.88 -31.47
C VAL A 115 -14.52 10.68 -30.20
N VAL A 116 -15.62 11.43 -30.17
CA VAL A 116 -16.05 12.20 -28.98
C VAL A 116 -17.44 11.72 -28.60
N THR A 117 -17.55 10.97 -27.51
CA THR A 117 -18.77 10.20 -27.24
C THR A 117 -19.09 10.09 -25.76
N ARG A 118 -20.32 9.68 -25.45
CA ARG A 118 -20.75 9.20 -24.12
C ARG A 118 -21.32 7.79 -24.21
N SER A 119 -20.74 6.98 -25.09
CA SER A 119 -21.16 5.63 -25.41
C SER A 119 -20.63 4.59 -24.42
N ALA A 120 -21.17 3.38 -24.48
CA ALA A 120 -20.63 2.24 -23.72
C ALA A 120 -19.12 2.05 -23.98
N VAL A 121 -18.73 2.16 -25.25
CA VAL A 121 -17.34 2.05 -25.72
C VAL A 121 -17.09 3.09 -26.82
N GLY A 122 -15.91 3.72 -26.83
CA GLY A 122 -15.51 4.62 -27.91
C GLY A 122 -15.25 3.86 -29.21
N ILE A 123 -14.24 2.99 -29.20
CA ILE A 123 -13.94 2.07 -30.31
C ILE A 123 -14.07 0.64 -29.80
N GLU A 124 -15.02 -0.12 -30.33
CA GLU A 124 -15.22 -1.53 -30.01
C GLU A 124 -14.80 -2.41 -31.20
N VAL A 125 -13.92 -3.37 -30.94
CA VAL A 125 -13.47 -4.38 -31.89
C VAL A 125 -13.87 -5.75 -31.37
N ARG A 126 -14.62 -6.52 -32.16
CA ARG A 126 -15.11 -7.84 -31.76
C ARG A 126 -15.01 -8.88 -32.86
N GLY A 127 -15.16 -10.15 -32.47
CA GLY A 127 -15.13 -11.29 -33.37
C GLY A 127 -13.77 -11.48 -34.04
N ALA A 128 -13.76 -11.72 -35.36
CA ALA A 128 -12.53 -11.98 -36.11
C ALA A 128 -11.82 -10.71 -36.60
N ALA A 129 -12.30 -9.52 -36.24
CA ALA A 129 -11.76 -8.26 -36.74
C ALA A 129 -10.29 -8.03 -36.34
N ARG A 130 -9.51 -7.45 -37.27
CA ARG A 130 -8.10 -7.08 -37.11
C ARG A 130 -7.82 -5.70 -37.73
N PRO A 131 -8.44 -4.62 -37.22
CA PRO A 131 -8.23 -3.28 -37.74
C PRO A 131 -6.79 -2.79 -37.57
N THR A 132 -6.42 -1.82 -38.40
CA THR A 132 -5.28 -0.93 -38.13
C THR A 132 -5.81 0.47 -37.86
N VAL A 133 -5.63 0.96 -36.64
CA VAL A 133 -6.10 2.26 -36.16
C VAL A 133 -4.89 3.15 -35.94
N ARG A 134 -4.84 4.31 -36.60
CA ARG A 134 -3.68 5.22 -36.57
C ARG A 134 -4.08 6.63 -36.25
N ARG A 135 -3.35 7.28 -35.33
CA ARG A 135 -3.53 8.71 -35.00
C ARG A 135 -4.98 9.07 -34.68
N CYS A 136 -5.67 8.18 -33.99
CA CYS A 136 -7.06 8.40 -33.60
C CYS A 136 -7.13 8.87 -32.14
N THR A 137 -8.02 9.82 -31.87
CA THR A 137 -8.32 10.27 -30.50
C THR A 137 -9.68 9.75 -30.08
N VAL A 138 -9.77 9.21 -28.86
CA VAL A 138 -11.01 8.71 -28.26
C VAL A 138 -11.24 9.43 -26.93
N ASP A 139 -12.30 10.23 -26.86
CA ASP A 139 -12.78 10.91 -25.67
C ASP A 139 -14.14 10.31 -25.29
N ASN A 140 -14.19 9.54 -24.18
CA ASN A 140 -15.41 8.84 -23.77
C ASN A 140 -15.64 8.82 -22.24
N PRO A 141 -16.11 9.92 -21.64
CA PRO A 141 -16.44 9.98 -20.22
C PRO A 141 -17.62 9.08 -19.81
N GLY A 142 -18.37 8.51 -20.77
CA GLY A 142 -19.51 7.63 -20.49
C GLY A 142 -19.15 6.15 -20.31
N GLY A 143 -17.93 5.72 -20.65
CA GLY A 143 -17.61 4.29 -20.68
C GLY A 143 -16.14 4.00 -20.96
N VAL A 144 -15.90 2.90 -21.68
CA VAL A 144 -14.55 2.46 -22.06
C VAL A 144 -14.04 3.28 -23.25
N GLY A 145 -12.76 3.62 -23.29
CA GLY A 145 -12.14 4.25 -24.46
C GLY A 145 -12.09 3.28 -25.65
N ILE A 146 -11.20 2.30 -25.57
CA ILE A 146 -11.05 1.25 -26.59
C ILE A 146 -11.36 -0.12 -25.96
N GLY A 147 -12.31 -0.86 -26.54
CA GLY A 147 -12.66 -2.21 -26.15
C GLY A 147 -12.30 -3.22 -27.22
N VAL A 148 -11.53 -4.25 -26.89
CA VAL A 148 -11.20 -5.37 -27.79
C VAL A 148 -11.63 -6.67 -27.13
N LEU A 149 -12.53 -7.41 -27.79
CA LEU A 149 -13.18 -8.58 -27.22
C LEU A 149 -13.43 -9.70 -28.25
N ASP A 150 -13.92 -10.84 -27.78
CA ASP A 150 -14.40 -11.97 -28.58
C ASP A 150 -13.37 -12.51 -29.60
N GLY A 151 -12.11 -12.66 -29.18
CA GLY A 151 -11.04 -13.13 -30.06
C GLY A 151 -10.53 -12.10 -31.06
N ALA A 152 -10.96 -10.83 -30.95
CA ALA A 152 -10.50 -9.76 -31.81
C ALA A 152 -9.03 -9.39 -31.57
N GLY A 153 -8.46 -8.61 -32.47
CA GLY A 153 -7.11 -8.06 -32.32
C GLY A 153 -6.99 -6.78 -33.13
N GLY A 154 -5.79 -6.50 -33.64
CA GLY A 154 -5.52 -5.33 -34.46
C GLY A 154 -4.37 -4.51 -33.92
N LEU A 155 -3.93 -3.54 -34.73
CA LEU A 155 -2.85 -2.60 -34.39
C LEU A 155 -3.46 -1.24 -34.11
N PHE A 156 -3.13 -0.65 -32.96
CA PHE A 156 -3.44 0.73 -32.62
C PHE A 156 -2.11 1.48 -32.50
N GLU A 157 -1.88 2.44 -33.37
CA GLU A 157 -0.62 3.15 -33.49
C GLU A 157 -0.85 4.66 -33.31
N GLU A 158 -0.08 5.30 -32.43
CA GLU A 158 -0.19 6.74 -32.16
C GLU A 158 -1.61 7.18 -31.75
N CYS A 159 -2.38 6.29 -31.11
CA CYS A 159 -3.73 6.59 -30.65
C CYS A 159 -3.70 7.24 -29.26
N GLU A 160 -4.67 8.11 -29.01
CA GLU A 160 -4.83 8.82 -27.74
C GLU A 160 -6.20 8.54 -27.15
N VAL A 161 -6.24 7.97 -25.95
CA VAL A 161 -7.47 7.76 -25.18
C VAL A 161 -7.50 8.73 -24.02
N VAL A 162 -8.55 9.54 -23.97
CA VAL A 162 -8.73 10.65 -23.04
C VAL A 162 -10.01 10.47 -22.25
N ALA A 163 -9.96 10.75 -20.95
CA ALA A 163 -11.14 10.93 -20.10
C ALA A 163 -12.13 9.75 -20.15
N ALA A 164 -11.64 8.51 -20.23
CA ALA A 164 -12.51 7.34 -20.19
C ALA A 164 -13.24 7.25 -18.83
N GLY A 165 -14.57 7.15 -18.85
CA GLY A 165 -15.38 7.01 -17.63
C GLY A 165 -15.15 5.68 -16.90
N GLN A 166 -14.62 4.69 -17.60
CA GLN A 166 -14.21 3.39 -17.07
C GLN A 166 -12.73 3.13 -17.41
N SER A 167 -12.41 2.00 -18.03
CA SER A 167 -11.05 1.71 -18.47
C SER A 167 -10.68 2.49 -19.73
N GLY A 168 -9.43 2.95 -19.83
CA GLY A 168 -8.91 3.55 -21.05
C GLY A 168 -8.90 2.55 -22.21
N VAL A 169 -8.21 1.44 -22.02
CA VAL A 169 -8.24 0.28 -22.92
C VAL A 169 -8.68 -0.96 -22.14
N SER A 170 -9.69 -1.67 -22.64
CA SER A 170 -10.17 -2.93 -22.08
C SER A 170 -10.00 -4.05 -23.09
N VAL A 171 -9.30 -5.10 -22.70
CA VAL A 171 -9.06 -6.31 -23.50
C VAL A 171 -9.61 -7.51 -22.75
N ARG A 172 -10.52 -8.27 -23.37
CA ARG A 172 -11.16 -9.42 -22.74
C ARG A 172 -11.57 -10.50 -23.73
N ALA A 173 -12.09 -11.61 -23.22
CA ALA A 173 -12.71 -12.68 -24.00
C ALA A 173 -11.80 -13.21 -25.15
N GLY A 174 -10.53 -13.49 -24.85
CA GLY A 174 -9.59 -14.10 -25.79
C GLY A 174 -9.01 -13.14 -26.84
N ALA A 175 -9.14 -11.83 -26.65
CA ALA A 175 -8.62 -10.83 -27.57
C ALA A 175 -7.09 -10.63 -27.45
N HIS A 176 -6.46 -10.20 -28.55
CA HIS A 176 -5.01 -9.95 -28.67
C HIS A 176 -4.67 -8.70 -29.52
N PRO A 177 -4.93 -7.48 -29.03
CA PRO A 177 -4.51 -6.26 -29.70
C PRO A 177 -3.03 -5.92 -29.44
N ARG A 178 -2.47 -5.11 -30.34
CA ARG A 178 -1.15 -4.49 -30.22
C ARG A 178 -1.28 -2.98 -30.18
N LEU A 179 -0.71 -2.34 -29.16
CA LEU A 179 -0.64 -0.89 -29.01
C LEU A 179 0.79 -0.42 -29.27
N GLU A 180 0.97 0.56 -30.14
CA GLU A 180 2.26 1.16 -30.45
C GLU A 180 2.19 2.67 -30.27
N ARG A 181 3.03 3.23 -29.40
CA ARG A 181 3.16 4.67 -29.19
C ARG A 181 1.83 5.34 -28.83
N CYS A 182 0.98 4.62 -28.10
CA CYS A 182 -0.33 5.09 -27.66
C CYS A 182 -0.24 5.81 -26.33
N ARG A 183 -1.12 6.80 -26.12
CA ARG A 183 -1.28 7.50 -24.84
C ARG A 183 -2.65 7.20 -24.25
N VAL A 184 -2.69 6.83 -22.98
CA VAL A 184 -3.93 6.59 -22.25
C VAL A 184 -3.91 7.44 -20.98
N HIS A 185 -4.86 8.36 -20.84
CA HIS A 185 -4.86 9.25 -19.69
C HIS A 185 -6.24 9.73 -19.24
N HIS A 186 -6.32 10.15 -17.98
CA HIS A 186 -7.54 10.66 -17.36
C HIS A 186 -8.67 9.61 -17.30
N ALA A 187 -8.33 8.32 -17.33
CA ALA A 187 -9.32 7.26 -17.14
C ALA A 187 -9.76 7.20 -15.67
N SER A 188 -11.05 6.99 -15.42
CA SER A 188 -11.59 6.88 -14.06
C SER A 188 -11.41 5.48 -13.47
N GLY A 189 -11.38 4.44 -14.32
CA GLY A 189 -10.97 3.08 -13.95
C GLY A 189 -9.49 2.84 -14.23
N ALA A 190 -9.14 1.63 -14.67
CA ALA A 190 -7.77 1.31 -15.05
C ALA A 190 -7.34 1.97 -16.38
N GLY A 191 -6.06 2.32 -16.53
CA GLY A 191 -5.52 2.79 -17.80
C GLY A 191 -5.60 1.68 -18.85
N LEU A 192 -4.92 0.57 -18.58
CA LEU A 192 -4.98 -0.67 -19.37
C LEU A 192 -5.56 -1.78 -18.51
N SER A 193 -6.64 -2.41 -18.96
CA SER A 193 -7.27 -3.56 -18.31
C SER A 193 -7.27 -4.77 -19.23
N VAL A 194 -6.63 -5.87 -18.81
CA VAL A 194 -6.58 -7.13 -19.56
C VAL A 194 -7.10 -8.25 -18.67
N THR A 195 -8.18 -8.91 -19.08
CA THR A 195 -8.83 -9.90 -18.23
C THR A 195 -9.34 -11.11 -19.00
N GLY A 196 -9.25 -12.28 -18.36
CA GLY A 196 -9.83 -13.53 -18.84
C GLY A 196 -8.82 -14.45 -19.54
N GLU A 197 -9.10 -15.74 -19.45
CA GLU A 197 -8.23 -16.78 -19.97
C GLU A 197 -8.08 -16.70 -21.49
N GLY A 198 -6.83 -16.83 -21.96
CA GLY A 198 -6.50 -16.72 -23.37
C GLY A 198 -6.53 -15.28 -23.91
N THR A 199 -6.80 -14.27 -23.08
CA THR A 199 -6.69 -12.86 -23.46
C THR A 199 -5.23 -12.41 -23.35
N GLY A 200 -4.75 -11.58 -24.28
CA GLY A 200 -3.50 -10.88 -24.06
C GLY A 200 -3.34 -9.53 -24.74
N LEU A 201 -2.28 -8.81 -24.37
CA LEU A 201 -1.99 -7.46 -24.84
C LEU A 201 -0.49 -7.30 -25.12
N GLU A 202 -0.15 -6.71 -26.25
CA GLU A 202 1.21 -6.22 -26.52
C GLU A 202 1.18 -4.68 -26.56
N ALA A 203 2.03 -4.02 -25.79
CA ALA A 203 2.16 -2.56 -25.78
C ALA A 203 3.64 -2.16 -25.94
N LEU A 204 3.91 -1.28 -26.90
CA LEU A 204 5.26 -0.83 -27.25
C LEU A 204 5.31 0.70 -27.27
N GLY A 205 6.18 1.33 -26.48
CA GLY A 205 6.34 2.79 -26.50
C GLY A 205 5.13 3.54 -25.93
N CYS A 206 4.29 2.88 -25.12
CA CYS A 206 3.03 3.44 -24.65
C CYS A 206 3.17 4.20 -23.33
N GLU A 207 2.38 5.26 -23.16
CA GLU A 207 2.35 6.07 -21.95
C GLU A 207 0.98 6.01 -21.28
N VAL A 208 0.94 5.68 -19.99
CA VAL A 208 -0.30 5.58 -19.19
C VAL A 208 -0.18 6.52 -18.01
N TYR A 209 -1.02 7.56 -17.94
CA TYR A 209 -0.85 8.59 -16.91
C TYR A 209 -2.11 9.35 -16.48
N GLU A 210 -2.06 10.00 -15.32
CA GLU A 210 -3.20 10.74 -14.75
C GLU A 210 -4.44 9.83 -14.64
N ILE A 211 -4.25 8.62 -14.10
CA ILE A 211 -5.30 7.60 -14.00
C ILE A 211 -5.85 7.61 -12.58
N LYS A 212 -7.17 7.64 -12.41
CA LYS A 212 -7.77 7.56 -11.06
C LYS A 212 -7.69 6.15 -10.48
N GLY A 213 -7.85 5.11 -11.31
CA GLY A 213 -7.63 3.72 -10.92
C GLY A 213 -6.17 3.28 -11.05
N ALA A 214 -5.97 1.97 -11.24
CA ALA A 214 -4.64 1.42 -11.49
C ALA A 214 -4.14 1.79 -12.90
N GLY A 215 -2.83 2.00 -13.06
CA GLY A 215 -2.26 2.27 -14.38
C GLY A 215 -2.46 1.09 -15.32
N VAL A 216 -2.00 -0.09 -14.90
CA VAL A 216 -2.16 -1.36 -15.62
C VAL A 216 -2.75 -2.41 -14.69
N GLN A 217 -3.77 -3.12 -15.17
CA GLN A 217 -4.43 -4.19 -14.43
C GLN A 217 -4.56 -5.44 -15.28
N ILE A 218 -3.91 -6.53 -14.85
CA ILE A 218 -3.97 -7.84 -15.51
C ILE A 218 -4.61 -8.84 -14.55
N ALA A 219 -5.64 -9.55 -14.99
CA ALA A 219 -6.37 -10.48 -14.13
C ALA A 219 -6.85 -11.73 -14.85
N ALA A 220 -7.23 -12.75 -14.07
CA ALA A 220 -7.93 -13.94 -14.53
C ALA A 220 -7.24 -14.67 -15.68
N ARG A 221 -5.96 -15.04 -15.49
CA ARG A 221 -5.11 -15.76 -16.45
C ARG A 221 -4.82 -15.02 -17.75
N ALA A 222 -4.98 -13.70 -17.77
CA ALA A 222 -4.57 -12.88 -18.88
C ALA A 222 -3.04 -12.71 -18.93
N VAL A 223 -2.52 -12.44 -20.13
CA VAL A 223 -1.08 -12.25 -20.38
C VAL A 223 -0.84 -10.90 -21.04
N ALA A 224 0.12 -10.12 -20.55
CA ALA A 224 0.53 -8.88 -21.21
C ALA A 224 2.04 -8.74 -21.33
N HIS A 225 2.46 -8.06 -22.41
CA HIS A 225 3.85 -7.71 -22.68
C HIS A 225 3.94 -6.21 -22.95
N LEU A 226 4.66 -5.49 -22.10
CA LEU A 226 4.93 -4.07 -22.24
C LEU A 226 6.42 -3.88 -22.51
N THR A 227 6.76 -3.06 -23.50
CA THR A 227 8.13 -2.73 -23.87
C THR A 227 8.27 -1.23 -24.07
N ASP A 228 9.28 -0.60 -23.47
CA ASP A 228 9.51 0.85 -23.61
C ASP A 228 8.27 1.67 -23.19
N CYS A 229 7.57 1.20 -22.15
CA CYS A 229 6.33 1.84 -21.67
C CYS A 229 6.56 2.59 -20.36
N THR A 230 5.82 3.68 -20.18
CA THR A 230 5.84 4.48 -18.94
C THR A 230 4.48 4.49 -18.28
N VAL A 231 4.44 4.25 -16.97
CA VAL A 231 3.21 4.31 -16.15
C VAL A 231 3.45 5.27 -14.99
N HIS A 232 2.65 6.35 -14.90
CA HIS A 232 2.86 7.35 -13.85
C HIS A 232 1.64 8.15 -13.43
N ARG A 233 1.69 8.78 -12.25
CA ARG A 233 0.62 9.63 -11.72
C ARG A 233 -0.74 8.92 -11.72
N THR A 234 -0.80 7.79 -11.04
CA THR A 234 -2.05 7.07 -10.74
C THR A 234 -2.57 7.50 -9.36
N SER A 235 -3.87 7.33 -9.08
CA SER A 235 -4.39 7.49 -7.71
C SER A 235 -4.48 6.16 -6.93
N ALA A 236 -4.37 5.02 -7.62
CA ALA A 236 -4.20 3.70 -7.03
C ALA A 236 -2.81 3.12 -7.38
N ASP A 237 -2.64 1.80 -7.28
CA ASP A 237 -1.39 1.13 -7.64
C ASP A 237 -1.00 1.35 -9.11
N GLY A 238 0.30 1.38 -9.39
CA GLY A 238 0.81 1.57 -10.76
C GLY A 238 0.45 0.38 -11.65
N VAL A 239 0.77 -0.83 -11.18
CA VAL A 239 0.53 -2.10 -11.86
C VAL A 239 -0.07 -3.10 -10.86
N THR A 240 -1.14 -3.78 -11.26
CA THR A 240 -1.80 -4.83 -10.46
C THR A 240 -1.89 -6.13 -11.24
N LEU A 241 -1.52 -7.24 -10.58
CA LEU A 241 -1.67 -8.59 -11.10
C LEU A 241 -2.44 -9.47 -10.12
N ASP A 242 -3.48 -10.13 -10.61
CA ASP A 242 -4.28 -11.04 -9.79
C ASP A 242 -4.80 -12.25 -10.57
N THR A 243 -5.17 -13.31 -9.86
CA THR A 243 -5.77 -14.53 -10.38
C THR A 243 -4.97 -15.12 -11.55
N ASP A 244 -3.78 -15.66 -11.28
CA ASP A 244 -2.89 -16.33 -12.24
C ASP A 244 -2.47 -15.45 -13.44
N ALA A 245 -2.42 -14.13 -13.27
CA ALA A 245 -2.02 -13.19 -14.32
C ALA A 245 -0.52 -13.28 -14.64
N VAL A 246 -0.14 -12.98 -15.89
CA VAL A 246 1.26 -12.93 -16.32
C VAL A 246 1.58 -11.60 -16.99
N LEU A 247 2.62 -10.91 -16.52
CA LEU A 247 3.09 -9.66 -17.12
C LEU A 247 4.60 -9.73 -17.38
N THR A 248 5.00 -9.26 -18.56
CA THR A 248 6.41 -8.99 -18.87
C THR A 248 6.61 -7.50 -19.12
N LEU A 249 7.55 -6.89 -18.41
CA LEU A 249 7.98 -5.51 -18.56
C LEU A 249 9.43 -5.45 -19.03
N ALA A 250 9.70 -4.87 -20.19
CA ALA A 250 11.05 -4.66 -20.70
C ALA A 250 11.30 -3.19 -20.99
N ASP A 251 12.39 -2.62 -20.48
CA ASP A 251 12.71 -1.19 -20.68
C ASP A 251 11.59 -0.24 -20.21
N CYS A 252 10.85 -0.61 -19.16
CA CYS A 252 9.71 0.17 -18.67
C CYS A 252 10.10 1.07 -17.50
N ASP A 253 9.39 2.18 -17.32
CA ASP A 253 9.55 3.09 -16.18
C ASP A 253 8.19 3.28 -15.47
N ILE A 254 8.13 2.92 -14.19
CA ILE A 254 6.94 3.07 -13.34
C ILE A 254 7.28 4.10 -12.26
N HIS A 255 6.59 5.25 -12.26
CA HIS A 255 6.95 6.33 -11.35
C HIS A 255 5.82 7.25 -10.91
N ASP A 256 6.07 8.05 -9.87
CA ASP A 256 5.10 8.99 -9.27
C ASP A 256 3.79 8.30 -8.89
N ILE A 257 3.92 7.19 -8.14
CA ILE A 257 2.79 6.36 -7.70
C ILE A 257 2.58 6.54 -6.19
N PRO A 258 1.46 7.10 -5.72
CA PRO A 258 1.25 7.33 -4.29
C PRO A 258 1.06 6.05 -3.48
N GLU A 259 0.63 4.96 -4.12
CA GLU A 259 0.41 3.64 -3.51
C GLU A 259 1.57 2.67 -3.82
N ASN A 260 1.29 1.39 -4.09
CA ASN A 260 2.31 0.45 -4.54
C ASN A 260 2.59 0.68 -6.02
N ALA A 261 3.86 0.73 -6.40
CA ALA A 261 4.19 0.79 -7.82
C ALA A 261 3.77 -0.49 -8.55
N VAL A 262 3.98 -1.65 -7.92
CA VAL A 262 3.53 -2.95 -8.42
C VAL A 262 3.00 -3.81 -7.28
N ASP A 263 1.80 -4.34 -7.44
CA ASP A 263 1.15 -5.26 -6.51
C ASP A 263 0.74 -6.57 -7.21
N LEU A 264 1.05 -7.71 -6.58
CA LEU A 264 0.81 -9.05 -7.13
C LEU A 264 0.21 -9.99 -6.09
N ARG A 265 -0.83 -10.72 -6.51
CA ARG A 265 -1.52 -11.75 -5.71
C ARG A 265 -1.86 -13.01 -6.50
N SER A 266 -2.33 -14.04 -5.81
CA SER A 266 -3.03 -15.19 -6.41
C SER A 266 -2.26 -15.93 -7.51
N ARG A 267 -1.00 -16.30 -7.25
CA ARG A 267 -0.12 -17.05 -8.17
C ARG A 267 0.26 -16.31 -9.46
N SER A 268 0.18 -14.99 -9.43
CA SER A 268 0.55 -14.19 -10.59
C SER A 268 2.07 -14.12 -10.78
N VAL A 269 2.51 -13.90 -12.02
CA VAL A 269 3.92 -13.89 -12.40
C VAL A 269 4.27 -12.59 -13.10
N LEU A 270 5.31 -11.93 -12.62
CA LEU A 270 5.89 -10.75 -13.24
C LEU A 270 7.34 -10.98 -13.59
N THR A 271 7.70 -10.61 -14.82
CA THR A 271 9.10 -10.54 -15.26
C THR A 271 9.43 -9.09 -15.59
N LEU A 272 10.47 -8.54 -14.95
CA LEU A 272 11.03 -7.23 -15.27
C LEU A 272 12.44 -7.38 -15.86
N THR A 273 12.73 -6.64 -16.91
CA THR A 273 14.07 -6.63 -17.52
C THR A 273 14.45 -5.20 -17.90
N ARG A 274 15.58 -4.71 -17.35
CA ARG A 274 16.09 -3.35 -17.64
C ARG A 274 15.04 -2.26 -17.38
N SER A 275 14.23 -2.42 -16.35
CA SER A 275 13.13 -1.51 -15.99
C SER A 275 13.39 -0.78 -14.69
N ALA A 276 12.77 0.39 -14.53
CA ALA A 276 12.87 1.23 -13.33
C ALA A 276 11.52 1.34 -12.61
N VAL A 277 11.57 1.31 -11.28
CA VAL A 277 10.45 1.58 -10.37
C VAL A 277 10.89 2.66 -9.39
N ARG A 278 10.32 3.86 -9.48
CA ARG A 278 10.80 5.01 -8.68
C ARG A 278 9.71 5.92 -8.18
N SER A 279 9.97 6.72 -7.16
CA SER A 279 9.01 7.75 -6.69
C SER A 279 7.66 7.13 -6.29
N PHE A 280 7.68 6.12 -5.42
CA PHE A 280 6.50 5.39 -4.95
C PHE A 280 6.20 5.63 -3.47
N GLY A 281 4.93 5.74 -3.08
CA GLY A 281 4.52 6.11 -1.72
C GLY A 281 4.37 4.93 -0.75
N ARG A 282 4.12 3.72 -1.25
CA ARG A 282 4.15 2.49 -0.45
C ARG A 282 5.28 1.57 -0.88
N ASN A 283 4.97 0.39 -1.41
CA ASN A 283 5.97 -0.58 -1.85
C ASN A 283 6.33 -0.38 -3.32
N GLY A 284 7.61 -0.56 -3.67
CA GLY A 284 8.01 -0.68 -5.07
C GLY A 284 7.49 -1.98 -5.66
N LEU A 285 7.68 -3.09 -4.93
CA LEU A 285 7.12 -4.41 -5.23
C LEU A 285 6.40 -4.96 -4.00
N SER A 286 5.12 -5.29 -4.14
CA SER A 286 4.29 -5.94 -3.11
C SER A 286 3.86 -7.31 -3.63
N VAL A 287 4.35 -8.40 -3.02
CA VAL A 287 4.21 -9.77 -3.56
C VAL A 287 3.63 -10.71 -2.50
N TRP A 288 2.46 -11.27 -2.79
CA TRP A 288 1.65 -12.04 -1.83
C TRP A 288 1.20 -13.38 -2.38
N ASP A 289 0.88 -14.29 -1.48
CA ASP A 289 0.33 -15.63 -1.72
C ASP A 289 1.32 -16.67 -2.29
N PRO A 290 1.14 -17.97 -1.93
CA PRO A 290 2.01 -19.01 -2.43
C PRO A 290 1.89 -19.17 -3.93
N GLY A 291 3.04 -19.22 -4.61
CA GLY A 291 3.12 -19.36 -6.07
C GLY A 291 3.14 -18.05 -6.83
N THR A 292 2.89 -16.91 -6.18
CA THR A 292 3.11 -15.59 -6.80
C THR A 292 4.61 -15.32 -6.87
N ARG A 293 5.09 -14.87 -8.04
CA ARG A 293 6.52 -14.70 -8.29
C ARG A 293 6.85 -13.44 -9.08
N VAL A 294 7.94 -12.80 -8.67
CA VAL A 294 8.61 -11.76 -9.46
C VAL A 294 10.01 -12.23 -9.85
N ASP A 295 10.38 -11.98 -11.10
CA ASP A 295 11.72 -12.20 -11.65
C ASP A 295 12.22 -10.88 -12.26
N ALA A 296 13.18 -10.23 -11.61
CA ALA A 296 13.69 -8.92 -11.98
C ALA A 296 15.18 -9.01 -12.34
N ASN A 297 15.51 -8.65 -13.58
CA ASN A 297 16.87 -8.67 -14.10
C ASN A 297 17.31 -7.27 -14.54
N GLN A 298 18.46 -6.80 -14.07
CA GLN A 298 19.01 -5.48 -14.42
C GLN A 298 18.06 -4.31 -14.14
N CYS A 299 17.29 -4.41 -13.06
CA CYS A 299 16.27 -3.41 -12.72
C CYS A 299 16.74 -2.45 -11.62
N GLU A 300 16.10 -1.29 -11.55
CA GLU A 300 16.38 -0.26 -10.56
C GLU A 300 15.11 0.08 -9.77
N ILE A 301 15.18 0.05 -8.44
CA ILE A 301 14.06 0.35 -7.55
C ILE A 301 14.51 1.40 -6.53
N HIS A 302 13.97 2.62 -6.59
CA HIS A 302 14.49 3.71 -5.76
C HIS A 302 13.50 4.85 -5.47
N ASP A 303 13.94 5.86 -4.73
CA ASP A 303 13.17 7.07 -4.41
C ASP A 303 11.80 6.78 -3.77
N SER A 304 11.77 6.00 -2.68
CA SER A 304 10.52 5.82 -1.93
C SER A 304 10.14 7.12 -1.22
N THR A 305 8.86 7.50 -1.31
CA THR A 305 8.33 8.74 -0.72
C THR A 305 7.60 8.52 0.61
N GLY A 306 7.33 7.26 0.99
CA GLY A 306 6.71 6.90 2.26
C GLY A 306 7.55 5.95 3.11
N ASP A 307 7.11 5.66 4.34
CA ASP A 307 7.83 4.81 5.31
C ASP A 307 7.52 3.31 5.15
N TYR A 308 7.49 2.81 3.91
CA TYR A 308 7.21 1.41 3.59
C TYR A 308 8.42 0.73 2.95
N PRO A 309 8.49 -0.61 2.99
CA PRO A 309 9.61 -1.29 2.38
C PRO A 309 9.60 -1.24 0.85
N ALA A 310 10.77 -1.21 0.22
CA ALA A 310 10.86 -1.21 -1.24
C ALA A 310 10.28 -2.48 -1.87
N VAL A 311 10.57 -3.63 -1.27
CA VAL A 311 10.16 -4.96 -1.71
C VAL A 311 9.61 -5.71 -0.50
N TRP A 312 8.31 -5.98 -0.51
CA TRP A 312 7.65 -6.80 0.50
C TRP A 312 7.19 -8.11 -0.11
N VAL A 313 7.67 -9.22 0.45
CA VAL A 313 7.28 -10.57 0.06
C VAL A 313 6.68 -11.29 1.26
N SER A 314 5.48 -11.84 1.10
CA SER A 314 4.70 -12.43 2.18
C SER A 314 4.01 -13.72 1.73
N ASP A 315 3.50 -14.49 2.69
CA ASP A 315 2.58 -15.62 2.49
C ASP A 315 3.10 -16.66 1.48
N GLY A 316 4.38 -17.03 1.56
CA GLY A 316 4.98 -18.03 0.66
C GLY A 316 5.24 -17.56 -0.77
N ALA A 317 5.10 -16.26 -1.07
CA ALA A 317 5.50 -15.69 -2.36
C ALA A 317 7.03 -15.70 -2.54
N THR A 318 7.48 -15.51 -3.79
CA THR A 318 8.91 -15.53 -4.13
C THR A 318 9.33 -14.34 -4.99
N VAL A 319 10.49 -13.76 -4.70
CA VAL A 319 11.13 -12.74 -5.54
C VAL A 319 12.53 -13.18 -5.94
N VAL A 320 12.91 -12.94 -7.21
CA VAL A 320 14.27 -13.13 -7.71
C VAL A 320 14.77 -11.82 -8.29
N LEU A 321 15.91 -11.34 -7.81
CA LEU A 321 16.59 -10.14 -8.32
C LEU A 321 18.00 -10.50 -8.79
N GLU A 322 18.34 -10.17 -10.03
CA GLU A 322 19.66 -10.41 -10.60
C GLU A 322 20.21 -9.12 -11.21
N ALA A 323 21.42 -8.74 -10.83
CA ALA A 323 22.08 -7.52 -11.31
C ALA A 323 21.26 -6.24 -11.09
N CYS A 324 20.49 -6.17 -10.00
CA CYS A 324 19.58 -5.06 -9.70
C CYS A 324 20.23 -4.02 -8.79
N ARG A 325 19.70 -2.79 -8.83
CA ARG A 325 20.01 -1.73 -7.87
C ARG A 325 18.77 -1.36 -7.06
N VAL A 326 18.89 -1.34 -5.74
CA VAL A 326 17.81 -0.94 -4.84
C VAL A 326 18.36 0.09 -3.85
N HIS A 327 17.90 1.34 -3.92
CA HIS A 327 18.51 2.43 -3.14
C HIS A 327 17.56 3.58 -2.81
N ASP A 328 17.99 4.48 -1.92
CA ASP A 328 17.24 5.69 -1.50
C ASP A 328 15.84 5.35 -0.93
N VAL A 329 15.82 4.55 0.14
CA VAL A 329 14.57 4.08 0.79
C VAL A 329 14.60 4.33 2.29
N PRO A 330 13.55 4.94 2.87
CA PRO A 330 13.57 5.41 4.26
C PRO A 330 13.27 4.31 5.29
N ASP A 331 12.61 3.20 4.96
CA ASP A 331 12.42 2.11 5.92
C ASP A 331 13.31 0.90 5.59
N ALA A 332 12.73 -0.23 5.19
CA ALA A 332 13.46 -1.42 4.81
C ALA A 332 13.51 -1.62 3.29
N LEU A 333 14.50 -2.32 2.76
CA LEU A 333 14.45 -2.70 1.34
C LEU A 333 13.67 -3.98 1.14
N PHE A 334 14.11 -5.06 1.80
CA PHE A 334 13.44 -6.35 1.71
C PHE A 334 12.81 -6.68 3.05
N VAL A 335 11.50 -6.90 3.04
CA VAL A 335 10.76 -7.49 4.16
C VAL A 335 10.19 -8.82 3.71
N LEU A 336 10.65 -9.89 4.36
CA LEU A 336 10.25 -11.27 4.09
C LEU A 336 9.60 -11.85 5.35
N ASP A 337 8.34 -12.26 5.24
CA ASP A 337 7.60 -12.91 6.31
C ASP A 337 6.75 -14.10 5.80
N ARG A 338 6.15 -14.85 6.73
CA ARG A 338 5.18 -15.94 6.48
C ARG A 338 5.65 -16.95 5.42
N GLY A 339 6.87 -17.46 5.58
CA GLY A 339 7.44 -18.49 4.70
C GLY A 339 7.79 -18.02 3.28
N SER A 340 7.83 -16.71 3.03
CA SER A 340 8.27 -16.15 1.74
C SER A 340 9.77 -16.37 1.45
N ARG A 341 10.16 -16.12 0.20
CA ARG A 341 11.55 -16.28 -0.25
C ARG A 341 12.03 -15.14 -1.12
N ALA A 342 13.27 -14.72 -0.91
CA ALA A 342 14.00 -13.87 -1.84
C ALA A 342 15.33 -14.51 -2.26
N ASP A 343 15.59 -14.54 -3.56
CA ASP A 343 16.90 -14.85 -4.13
C ASP A 343 17.45 -13.59 -4.81
N VAL A 344 18.58 -13.07 -4.33
CA VAL A 344 19.19 -11.82 -4.82
C VAL A 344 20.64 -12.09 -5.19
N VAL A 345 21.02 -11.79 -6.43
CA VAL A 345 22.34 -12.10 -6.98
C VAL A 345 22.95 -10.88 -7.67
N ASP A 346 24.25 -10.65 -7.46
CA ASP A 346 25.04 -9.60 -8.11
C ASP A 346 24.40 -8.20 -8.01
N SER A 347 23.73 -7.93 -6.90
CA SER A 347 22.89 -6.72 -6.75
C SER A 347 23.49 -5.70 -5.77
N ASP A 348 23.23 -4.44 -6.03
CA ASP A 348 23.65 -3.32 -5.21
C ASP A 348 22.48 -2.76 -4.39
N ILE A 349 22.72 -2.64 -3.09
CA ILE A 349 21.77 -2.21 -2.07
C ILE A 349 22.42 -1.04 -1.33
N SER A 350 21.82 0.16 -1.39
CA SER A 350 22.43 1.31 -0.72
C SER A 350 21.46 2.37 -0.21
N GLN A 351 21.93 3.23 0.71
CA GLN A 351 21.19 4.39 1.22
C GLN A 351 19.83 4.01 1.83
N VAL A 352 19.86 3.12 2.82
CA VAL A 352 18.67 2.61 3.52
C VAL A 352 18.68 3.12 4.95
N ARG A 353 17.71 3.93 5.35
CA ARG A 353 17.75 4.52 6.70
C ARG A 353 17.61 3.44 7.80
N ASN A 354 16.89 2.35 7.56
CA ASN A 354 16.66 1.29 8.54
C ASN A 354 17.35 -0.04 8.16
N THR A 355 16.61 -1.06 7.72
CA THR A 355 17.17 -2.41 7.50
C THR A 355 17.19 -2.77 6.01
N ALA A 356 18.35 -3.15 5.47
CA ALA A 356 18.43 -3.59 4.08
C ALA A 356 17.64 -4.90 3.86
N VAL A 357 17.91 -5.95 4.64
CA VAL A 357 17.18 -7.22 4.51
C VAL A 357 16.61 -7.65 5.86
N SER A 358 15.29 -7.78 5.96
CA SER A 358 14.58 -8.25 7.15
C SER A 358 13.87 -9.55 6.85
N VAL A 359 14.18 -10.60 7.61
CA VAL A 359 13.67 -11.96 7.42
C VAL A 359 13.04 -12.44 8.72
N SER A 360 11.77 -12.82 8.67
CA SER A 360 10.99 -13.25 9.84
C SER A 360 10.00 -14.36 9.50
N ASP A 361 9.41 -14.97 10.52
CA ASP A 361 8.28 -15.90 10.41
C ASP A 361 8.48 -17.01 9.35
N GLY A 362 9.60 -17.72 9.43
CA GLY A 362 9.91 -18.85 8.55
C GLY A 362 10.36 -18.48 7.14
N ALA A 363 10.47 -17.19 6.81
CA ALA A 363 10.94 -16.73 5.51
C ALA A 363 12.44 -17.00 5.31
N THR A 364 12.88 -16.99 4.04
CA THR A 364 14.28 -17.25 3.67
C THR A 364 14.84 -16.21 2.70
N ALA A 365 16.09 -15.79 2.92
CA ALA A 365 16.82 -14.90 2.03
C ALA A 365 18.12 -15.53 1.53
N GLN A 366 18.28 -15.64 0.22
CA GLN A 366 19.51 -16.07 -0.44
C GLN A 366 20.13 -14.85 -1.12
N LEU A 367 21.27 -14.36 -0.62
CA LEU A 367 22.04 -13.28 -1.23
C LEU A 367 23.40 -13.83 -1.67
N ASP A 368 23.77 -13.64 -2.94
CA ASP A 368 25.10 -14.01 -3.46
C ASP A 368 25.73 -12.86 -4.24
N ASP A 369 27.01 -12.59 -3.96
CA ASP A 369 27.79 -11.53 -4.59
C ASP A 369 27.15 -10.12 -4.49
N CYS A 370 26.38 -9.86 -3.42
CA CYS A 370 25.69 -8.57 -3.21
C CYS A 370 26.54 -7.53 -2.48
N ARG A 371 26.30 -6.25 -2.76
CA ARG A 371 26.92 -5.11 -2.07
C ARG A 371 25.88 -4.30 -1.31
N ILE A 372 26.02 -4.20 0.00
CA ILE A 372 25.13 -3.47 0.92
C ILE A 372 25.90 -2.29 1.51
N ARG A 373 25.39 -1.06 1.40
CA ARG A 373 26.11 0.16 1.84
C ARG A 373 25.20 1.20 2.48
N GLU A 374 25.74 1.94 3.45
CA GLU A 374 25.05 3.11 4.03
C GLU A 374 23.65 2.74 4.54
N VAL A 375 23.63 1.71 5.40
CA VAL A 375 22.41 1.15 5.98
C VAL A 375 22.48 1.21 7.51
N SER A 376 21.35 1.22 8.23
CA SER A 376 21.45 0.99 9.68
C SER A 376 21.78 -0.49 9.96
N THR A 377 20.96 -1.42 9.47
CA THR A 377 21.21 -2.86 9.58
C THR A 377 21.36 -3.49 8.20
N GLY A 378 22.44 -4.25 7.98
CA GLY A 378 22.67 -4.92 6.69
C GLY A 378 21.69 -6.06 6.44
N ALA A 379 21.68 -7.06 7.31
CA ALA A 379 20.69 -8.14 7.26
C ALA A 379 20.24 -8.55 8.66
N TRP A 380 18.95 -8.80 8.83
CA TRP A 380 18.34 -9.17 10.09
C TRP A 380 17.49 -10.42 9.94
N PHE A 381 17.93 -11.51 10.56
CA PHE A 381 17.20 -12.76 10.66
C PHE A 381 16.55 -12.90 12.04
N ARG A 382 15.24 -13.11 12.06
CA ARG A 382 14.39 -13.14 13.26
C ARG A 382 13.54 -14.39 13.29
N ASP A 383 13.33 -14.92 14.50
CA ASP A 383 12.43 -16.04 14.80
C ASP A 383 12.89 -17.40 14.26
N HIS A 384 12.36 -18.46 14.86
CA HIS A 384 12.64 -19.83 14.45
C HIS A 384 12.12 -20.10 13.04
N GLY A 385 12.93 -20.84 12.26
CA GLY A 385 12.60 -21.19 10.88
C GLY A 385 13.06 -20.15 9.87
N SER A 386 13.34 -18.92 10.29
CA SER A 386 13.96 -17.92 9.41
C SER A 386 15.45 -18.17 9.23
N GLY A 387 15.91 -17.98 8.00
CA GLY A 387 17.29 -18.24 7.63
C GLY A 387 17.56 -17.96 6.16
N GLY A 388 18.45 -18.74 5.58
CA GLY A 388 18.94 -18.54 4.22
C GLY A 388 20.45 -18.38 4.19
N THR A 389 20.98 -17.89 3.08
CA THR A 389 22.42 -17.82 2.85
C THR A 389 22.83 -16.41 2.43
N LEU A 390 23.82 -15.83 3.10
CA LEU A 390 24.57 -14.68 2.57
C LEU A 390 25.94 -15.20 2.15
N ALA A 391 26.21 -15.23 0.85
CA ALA A 391 27.47 -15.69 0.29
C ALA A 391 28.16 -14.53 -0.45
N ASN A 392 29.47 -14.36 -0.25
CA ASN A 392 30.28 -13.37 -0.97
C ASN A 392 29.85 -11.90 -0.81
N CYS A 393 28.91 -11.60 0.08
CA CYS A 393 28.40 -10.25 0.23
C CYS A 393 29.39 -9.32 0.93
N THR A 394 29.38 -8.05 0.53
CA THR A 394 30.08 -6.97 1.25
C THR A 394 29.07 -6.03 1.91
N ILE A 395 29.26 -5.74 3.19
CA ILE A 395 28.45 -4.78 3.95
C ILE A 395 29.38 -3.66 4.42
N ASP A 396 29.09 -2.41 4.04
CA ASP A 396 29.95 -1.26 4.33
C ASP A 396 29.15 -0.13 5.00
N ALA A 397 29.79 0.53 5.98
CA ALA A 397 29.23 1.68 6.71
C ALA A 397 27.83 1.42 7.31
N ALA A 398 27.65 0.25 7.95
CA ALA A 398 26.41 -0.09 8.66
C ALA A 398 26.47 0.30 10.16
N GLN A 399 25.34 0.46 10.85
CA GLN A 399 25.37 0.42 12.33
C GLN A 399 25.73 -0.99 12.80
N THR A 400 24.98 -1.99 12.32
CA THR A 400 25.28 -3.40 12.52
C THR A 400 25.26 -4.14 11.19
N GLY A 401 26.26 -4.99 10.93
CA GLY A 401 26.36 -5.71 9.67
C GLY A 401 25.26 -6.76 9.51
N VAL A 402 25.27 -7.80 10.35
CA VAL A 402 24.22 -8.83 10.37
C VAL A 402 23.76 -9.09 11.79
N ILE A 403 22.44 -9.18 11.96
CA ILE A 403 21.76 -9.49 13.21
C ILE A 403 21.05 -10.85 13.08
N VAL A 404 21.25 -11.72 14.07
CA VAL A 404 20.59 -13.03 14.14
C VAL A 404 19.97 -13.21 15.52
N THR A 405 18.65 -13.32 15.59
CA THR A 405 17.92 -13.38 16.88
C THR A 405 16.81 -14.42 16.90
N LYS A 406 16.35 -14.75 18.12
CA LYS A 406 15.15 -15.54 18.40
C LYS A 406 15.17 -16.92 17.72
N GLY A 407 16.35 -17.53 17.66
CA GLY A 407 16.52 -18.87 17.12
C GLY A 407 16.44 -19.01 15.60
N ALA A 408 16.56 -17.91 14.86
CA ALA A 408 16.89 -17.93 13.43
C ALA A 408 18.21 -18.68 13.19
N ASP A 409 18.40 -19.24 11.99
CA ASP A 409 19.58 -20.07 11.64
C ASP A 409 20.11 -19.80 10.22
N PRO A 410 20.66 -18.60 9.92
CA PRO A 410 21.26 -18.31 8.62
C PRO A 410 22.68 -18.89 8.48
N ARG A 411 23.08 -19.08 7.22
CA ARG A 411 24.46 -19.41 6.81
C ARG A 411 25.12 -18.18 6.19
N ILE A 412 26.22 -17.75 6.75
CA ILE A 412 26.97 -16.58 6.28
C ILE A 412 28.35 -17.06 5.83
N GLU A 413 28.65 -16.91 4.54
CA GLU A 413 29.82 -17.48 3.89
C GLU A 413 30.62 -16.41 3.15
N ARG A 414 31.90 -16.28 3.48
CA ARG A 414 32.85 -15.38 2.79
C ARG A 414 32.39 -13.92 2.74
N CYS A 415 31.56 -13.49 3.68
CA CYS A 415 31.09 -12.10 3.74
C CYS A 415 32.12 -11.18 4.42
N THR A 416 32.18 -9.94 3.95
CA THR A 416 33.04 -8.90 4.54
C THR A 416 32.21 -7.75 5.07
N VAL A 417 32.33 -7.43 6.36
CA VAL A 417 31.73 -6.26 6.99
C VAL A 417 32.82 -5.23 7.30
N THR A 418 32.66 -4.01 6.78
CA THR A 418 33.64 -2.92 6.92
C THR A 418 33.04 -1.74 7.66
N ALA A 419 33.81 -1.20 8.60
CA ALA A 419 33.48 -0.03 9.41
C ALA A 419 32.08 -0.02 10.05
N PRO A 420 31.60 -1.13 10.67
CA PRO A 420 30.32 -1.09 11.37
C PRO A 420 30.43 -0.23 12.63
N ALA A 421 29.40 0.56 12.94
CA ALA A 421 29.42 1.45 14.10
C ALA A 421 29.38 0.68 15.45
N GLU A 422 28.60 -0.40 15.52
CA GLU A 422 28.37 -1.16 16.76
C GLU A 422 28.95 -2.58 16.69
N ALA A 423 28.53 -3.38 15.70
CA ALA A 423 28.98 -4.75 15.57
C ALA A 423 29.04 -5.19 14.10
N GLY A 424 30.03 -6.02 13.75
CA GLY A 424 30.04 -6.68 12.45
C GLY A 424 28.94 -7.73 12.35
N PHE A 425 28.96 -8.67 13.28
CA PHE A 425 27.96 -9.73 13.43
C PHE A 425 27.46 -9.75 14.85
N TYR A 426 26.14 -9.68 15.03
CA TYR A 426 25.48 -9.70 16.32
C TYR A 426 24.51 -10.88 16.38
N VAL A 427 24.68 -11.75 17.38
CA VAL A 427 23.85 -12.93 17.59
C VAL A 427 23.37 -12.96 19.03
N SER A 428 22.05 -13.00 19.24
CA SER A 428 21.46 -12.98 20.58
C SER A 428 20.15 -13.77 20.64
N ALA A 429 19.54 -13.85 21.83
CA ALA A 429 18.25 -14.50 22.08
C ALA A 429 18.14 -15.89 21.43
N GLU A 430 19.05 -16.81 21.78
CA GLU A 430 19.12 -18.18 21.24
C GLU A 430 19.31 -18.30 19.72
N GLY A 431 19.73 -17.23 19.04
CA GLY A 431 20.13 -17.24 17.64
C GLY A 431 21.12 -18.36 17.33
N ARG A 432 20.91 -19.02 16.19
CA ARG A 432 21.76 -20.07 15.64
C ARG A 432 22.32 -19.53 14.34
N GLY A 433 23.54 -19.86 13.99
CA GLY A 433 24.13 -19.29 12.79
C GLY A 433 25.46 -19.91 12.50
N THR A 434 25.72 -20.13 11.22
CA THR A 434 26.99 -20.68 10.76
C THR A 434 27.73 -19.60 9.99
N PHE A 435 28.90 -19.23 10.47
CA PHE A 435 29.75 -18.19 9.88
C PHE A 435 31.03 -18.85 9.38
N HIS A 436 31.28 -18.74 8.07
CA HIS A 436 32.42 -19.39 7.43
C HIS A 436 33.22 -18.40 6.60
N GLY A 437 34.50 -18.22 6.92
CA GLY A 437 35.37 -17.34 6.14
C GLY A 437 34.97 -15.85 6.19
N CYS A 438 34.19 -15.44 7.19
CA CYS A 438 33.71 -14.07 7.31
C CYS A 438 34.78 -13.13 7.84
N ARG A 439 34.80 -11.89 7.35
CA ARG A 439 35.77 -10.86 7.73
C ARG A 439 35.07 -9.64 8.30
N VAL A 440 35.53 -9.13 9.43
CA VAL A 440 35.11 -7.81 9.95
C VAL A 440 36.34 -6.91 10.06
N THR A 441 36.24 -5.66 9.61
CA THR A 441 37.33 -4.70 9.80
C THR A 441 36.85 -3.31 10.19
N GLY A 442 37.54 -2.65 11.13
CA GLY A 442 37.27 -1.26 11.49
C GLY A 442 36.00 -1.04 12.32
N SER A 443 35.54 -2.05 13.09
CA SER A 443 34.33 -1.93 13.91
C SER A 443 34.51 -0.91 15.04
N GLY A 444 33.52 -0.02 15.21
CA GLY A 444 33.41 0.89 16.36
C GLY A 444 33.04 0.19 17.67
N GLY A 445 32.55 -1.04 17.61
CA GLY A 445 32.38 -1.93 18.75
C GLY A 445 33.07 -3.28 18.52
N TYR A 446 32.30 -4.36 18.55
CA TYR A 446 32.84 -5.72 18.43
C TYR A 446 32.89 -6.19 16.97
N GLY A 447 33.79 -7.13 16.66
CA GLY A 447 33.76 -7.83 15.38
C GLY A 447 32.56 -8.79 15.32
N PHE A 448 32.60 -9.80 16.18
CA PHE A 448 31.50 -10.71 16.47
C PHE A 448 31.05 -10.54 17.92
N HIS A 449 29.76 -10.33 18.14
CA HIS A 449 29.15 -10.21 19.45
C HIS A 449 28.06 -11.28 19.58
N VAL A 450 28.33 -12.33 20.36
CA VAL A 450 27.43 -13.46 20.55
C VAL A 450 27.10 -13.60 22.04
N VAL A 451 25.82 -13.46 22.38
CA VAL A 451 25.32 -13.42 23.77
C VAL A 451 24.08 -14.29 23.94
N ASP A 452 23.54 -14.37 25.16
CA ASP A 452 22.21 -14.95 25.44
C ASP A 452 22.03 -16.42 24.96
N GLY A 453 22.90 -17.33 25.41
CA GLY A 453 22.75 -18.77 25.17
C GLY A 453 22.88 -19.24 23.72
N CYS A 454 23.44 -18.41 22.84
CA CYS A 454 23.50 -18.70 21.41
C CYS A 454 24.47 -19.86 21.06
N ARG A 455 24.06 -20.67 20.07
CA ARG A 455 24.84 -21.80 19.55
C ARG A 455 25.33 -21.50 18.15
N THR A 456 26.29 -20.59 18.07
CA THR A 456 26.87 -20.11 16.81
C THR A 456 28.13 -20.89 16.47
N THR A 457 28.31 -21.26 15.20
CA THR A 457 29.57 -21.86 14.72
C THR A 457 30.32 -20.85 13.88
N LEU A 458 31.57 -20.59 14.21
CA LEU A 458 32.48 -19.72 13.48
C LEU A 458 33.68 -20.53 13.00
N THR A 459 33.93 -20.54 11.69
CA THR A 459 35.06 -21.27 11.10
C THR A 459 35.82 -20.34 10.15
N ARG A 460 37.15 -20.22 10.36
CA ARG A 460 38.04 -19.40 9.52
C ARG A 460 37.62 -17.92 9.43
N CYS A 461 36.99 -17.38 10.47
CA CYS A 461 36.60 -15.97 10.51
C CYS A 461 37.79 -15.09 10.93
N ARG A 462 37.82 -13.83 10.47
CA ARG A 462 38.89 -12.88 10.77
C ARG A 462 38.34 -11.53 11.17
N THR A 463 38.88 -10.96 12.23
CA THR A 463 38.54 -9.61 12.71
C THR A 463 39.79 -8.75 12.80
N GLU A 464 39.66 -7.47 12.45
CA GLU A 464 40.77 -6.51 12.47
C GLU A 464 40.27 -5.11 12.86
N ARG A 465 41.04 -4.39 13.68
CA ARG A 465 40.79 -3.00 14.05
C ARG A 465 39.39 -2.80 14.65
N CYS A 466 38.97 -3.68 15.56
CA CYS A 466 37.69 -3.60 16.26
C CYS A 466 37.87 -2.94 17.64
N ALA A 467 37.23 -1.81 17.90
CA ALA A 467 37.51 -0.95 19.06
C ALA A 467 37.17 -1.57 20.43
N ARG A 468 36.20 -2.50 20.50
CA ARG A 468 35.84 -3.21 21.74
C ARG A 468 36.35 -4.65 21.79
N GLY A 469 36.96 -5.14 20.71
CA GLY A 469 37.49 -6.50 20.59
C GLY A 469 36.96 -7.25 19.35
N GLY A 470 37.74 -8.22 18.88
CA GLY A 470 37.36 -9.02 17.71
C GLY A 470 36.18 -9.95 17.96
N TYR A 471 36.17 -10.66 19.09
CA TYR A 471 35.14 -11.62 19.46
C TYR A 471 34.70 -11.41 20.91
N GLU A 472 33.40 -11.31 21.15
CA GLU A 472 32.78 -11.28 22.48
C GLU A 472 31.76 -12.42 22.57
N PHE A 473 31.98 -13.33 23.52
CA PHE A 473 31.11 -14.46 23.81
C PHE A 473 30.61 -14.33 25.25
N GLY A 474 29.32 -13.98 25.42
CA GLY A 474 28.73 -13.75 26.73
C GLY A 474 28.63 -15.01 27.60
N GLU A 475 28.53 -16.18 26.96
CA GLU A 475 28.32 -17.48 27.60
C GLU A 475 29.05 -18.60 26.83
N ASP A 476 29.23 -19.76 27.47
CA ASP A 476 29.74 -20.96 26.80
C ASP A 476 28.68 -21.51 25.83
N GLY A 477 29.04 -21.71 24.56
CA GLY A 477 28.09 -22.16 23.53
C GLY A 477 28.57 -21.96 22.10
N PRO A 478 29.13 -20.78 21.74
CA PRO A 478 29.72 -20.56 20.44
C PRO A 478 30.97 -21.43 20.21
N VAL A 479 31.06 -22.06 19.05
CA VAL A 479 32.23 -22.83 18.62
C VAL A 479 33.04 -21.96 17.66
N SER A 480 34.33 -21.79 17.93
CA SER A 480 35.23 -21.00 17.08
C SER A 480 36.43 -21.85 16.67
N GLU A 481 36.57 -22.09 15.36
CA GLU A 481 37.64 -22.90 14.75
C GLU A 481 38.43 -22.06 13.75
N ASP A 482 39.76 -22.05 13.86
CA ASP A 482 40.67 -21.30 12.98
C ASP A 482 40.36 -19.79 12.82
N CYS A 483 39.75 -19.17 13.83
CA CYS A 483 39.43 -17.75 13.84
C CYS A 483 40.61 -16.88 14.34
N THR A 484 40.71 -15.64 13.86
CA THR A 484 41.83 -14.72 14.20
C THR A 484 41.36 -13.28 14.48
N SER A 485 42.03 -12.58 15.41
CA SER A 485 41.80 -11.17 15.79
C SER A 485 43.15 -10.46 16.02
N ASP A 486 43.26 -9.17 15.70
CA ASP A 486 44.45 -8.34 15.98
C ASP A 486 44.47 -7.75 17.39
N GLU A 487 43.30 -7.57 18.02
CA GLU A 487 43.17 -7.23 19.44
C GLU A 487 42.58 -8.42 20.22
N SER A 488 43.44 -9.08 21.00
CA SER A 488 43.18 -10.09 22.06
C SER A 488 42.37 -11.36 21.73
N GLY A 489 43.08 -12.48 21.62
CA GLY A 489 42.80 -13.74 22.34
C GLY A 489 41.54 -14.55 22.03
N VAL A 490 41.57 -15.37 20.98
CA VAL A 490 40.72 -16.58 20.91
C VAL A 490 41.09 -17.48 22.09
N ARG A 491 40.19 -17.71 23.04
CA ARG A 491 40.36 -18.80 24.04
C ARG A 491 40.09 -20.14 23.31
N PRO A 492 41.06 -21.06 23.17
CA PRO A 492 40.77 -22.40 22.68
C PRO A 492 40.11 -23.19 23.80
N GLY A 493 38.97 -23.83 23.50
CA GLY A 493 38.33 -24.77 24.40
C GLY A 493 39.14 -26.06 24.54
N ALA A 494 39.50 -26.43 25.77
CA ALA A 494 39.83 -27.80 26.16
C ALA A 494 39.56 -28.00 27.65
N ALA A 495 38.90 -29.11 27.98
CA ALA A 495 38.38 -29.50 29.29
C ALA A 495 39.44 -29.98 30.30
N GLU A 496 39.28 -29.63 31.59
CA GLU A 496 39.34 -30.50 32.81
C GLU A 496 39.31 -29.65 34.14
N PRO A 497 38.91 -30.23 35.32
CA PRO A 497 38.24 -29.54 36.45
C PRO A 497 39.19 -28.99 37.57
N PRO A 498 38.67 -28.28 38.61
CA PRO A 498 39.29 -27.07 39.13
C PRO A 498 40.33 -27.27 40.24
N ALA A 499 41.29 -26.34 40.31
CA ALA A 499 42.10 -26.11 41.50
C ALA A 499 41.86 -24.71 42.05
N VAL A 500 41.35 -24.67 43.27
CA VAL A 500 41.22 -23.49 44.13
C VAL A 500 42.61 -22.93 44.44
N GLN A 501 42.86 -21.65 44.18
CA GLN A 501 43.79 -20.86 44.98
C GLN A 501 43.29 -19.42 45.18
N THR A 502 43.15 -19.10 46.46
CA THR A 502 42.80 -17.83 47.07
C THR A 502 44.03 -16.90 47.05
N ALA A 503 43.86 -15.62 46.71
CA ALA A 503 44.70 -14.55 47.21
C ALA A 503 44.01 -13.18 47.09
N THR A 504 44.24 -12.38 48.12
CA THR A 504 43.54 -11.18 48.59
C THR A 504 44.12 -9.86 48.07
N GLN A 505 43.27 -8.82 48.10
CA GLN A 505 43.55 -7.36 48.24
C GLN A 505 44.12 -6.63 46.99
N THR A 506 43.73 -5.39 46.64
CA THR A 506 43.46 -4.21 47.48
C THR A 506 42.63 -3.15 46.72
N MET A 507 41.85 -2.35 47.47
CA MET A 507 41.17 -1.12 47.02
C MET A 507 42.14 -0.01 46.57
N GLY A 508 41.71 0.80 45.60
CA GLY A 508 42.30 2.10 45.27
C GLY A 508 41.28 3.00 44.54
N LEU A 509 40.93 4.10 45.18
CA LEU A 509 39.98 5.14 44.75
C LEU A 509 40.63 6.18 43.81
N LEU A 510 39.75 6.92 43.11
CA LEU A 510 39.89 8.25 42.45
C LEU A 510 40.20 8.29 40.94
N SER A 511 39.21 8.74 40.14
CA SER A 511 39.29 9.93 39.25
C SER A 511 38.05 10.00 38.33
N THR A 512 37.14 10.93 38.60
CA THR A 512 36.84 12.17 37.84
C THR A 512 36.06 11.99 36.52
N VAL A 513 34.81 12.46 36.58
CA VAL A 513 33.86 12.70 35.50
C VAL A 513 34.31 13.86 34.59
N PRO A 514 34.17 13.73 33.25
CA PRO A 514 33.84 14.83 32.34
C PRO A 514 32.49 14.53 31.66
N GLY A 515 31.45 15.36 31.76
CA GLY A 515 31.40 16.73 31.27
C GLY A 515 30.56 16.77 29.99
N GLN A 516 29.24 16.63 30.13
CA GLN A 516 28.25 16.72 29.04
C GLN A 516 28.32 18.10 28.36
N ARG A 517 28.40 18.11 27.02
CA ARG A 517 28.16 19.30 26.19
C ARG A 517 26.64 19.38 25.89
N PRO A 518 26.01 20.56 25.97
CA PRO A 518 24.59 20.71 25.67
C PRO A 518 24.36 20.73 24.16
N THR A 519 23.40 19.93 23.71
CA THR A 519 22.87 19.93 22.34
C THR A 519 21.91 21.10 22.14
N GLU A 520 22.05 21.72 20.98
CA GLU A 520 21.40 22.92 20.47
C GLU A 520 19.88 22.72 20.29
N ALA A 521 19.09 23.67 20.79
CA ALA A 521 17.64 23.64 20.77
C ALA A 521 17.09 23.98 19.38
N ALA A 522 16.20 23.12 18.87
CA ALA A 522 15.45 23.32 17.64
C ALA A 522 14.25 24.28 17.84
N ALA A 523 13.97 24.98 16.75
CA ALA A 523 12.95 25.98 16.45
C ALA A 523 11.62 26.00 17.22
N VAL A 524 11.17 27.23 17.48
CA VAL A 524 9.88 27.63 18.06
C VAL A 524 8.74 27.37 17.06
N SER A 525 7.77 26.51 17.42
CA SER A 525 6.47 26.40 16.76
C SER A 525 5.44 27.30 17.47
N VAL A 526 4.65 28.01 16.67
CA VAL A 526 3.65 29.00 17.07
C VAL A 526 2.51 28.31 17.86
N GLU A 527 2.24 28.76 19.10
CA GLU A 527 1.13 28.28 19.93
C GLU A 527 -0.22 28.79 19.40
N GLU A 528 -1.09 27.86 18.96
CA GLU A 528 -2.51 28.11 18.79
C GLU A 528 -3.21 28.22 20.17
N PRO A 529 -4.27 29.04 20.30
CA PRO A 529 -4.92 29.27 21.59
C PRO A 529 -5.55 27.98 22.15
N ALA A 530 -5.22 27.67 23.41
CA ALA A 530 -5.72 26.49 24.12
C ALA A 530 -7.26 26.49 24.19
N ARG A 531 -7.87 25.43 23.65
CA ARG A 531 -9.32 25.17 23.70
C ARG A 531 -9.81 25.01 25.15
N SER A 532 -11.03 25.43 25.45
CA SER A 532 -11.59 25.28 26.80
C SER A 532 -12.05 23.84 27.06
N SER A 533 -11.99 23.38 28.31
CA SER A 533 -12.43 22.01 28.67
C SER A 533 -13.91 21.76 28.37
N GLN A 534 -14.73 22.81 28.37
CA GLN A 534 -16.15 22.73 28.04
C GLN A 534 -16.38 22.47 26.54
N ASP A 535 -15.53 23.01 25.67
CA ASP A 535 -15.64 22.80 24.23
C ASP A 535 -15.32 21.34 23.86
N VAL A 536 -14.25 20.79 24.44
CA VAL A 536 -13.85 19.39 24.20
C VAL A 536 -14.85 18.40 24.82
N LEU A 537 -15.45 18.73 25.97
CA LEU A 537 -16.57 17.95 26.51
C LEU A 537 -17.81 18.01 25.61
N GLY A 538 -18.04 19.14 24.93
CA GLY A 538 -19.09 19.24 23.90
C GLY A 538 -18.83 18.33 22.71
N GLU A 539 -17.57 18.16 22.30
CA GLU A 539 -17.16 17.21 21.25
C GLU A 539 -17.31 15.74 21.70
N LEU A 540 -17.04 15.45 22.97
CA LEU A 540 -17.38 14.13 23.52
C LEU A 540 -18.90 13.87 23.46
N ASP A 541 -19.71 14.92 23.67
CA ASP A 541 -21.17 14.81 23.66
C ASP A 541 -21.75 14.57 22.28
N THR A 542 -21.08 15.05 21.22
CA THR A 542 -21.51 14.85 19.83
C THR A 542 -21.29 13.41 19.35
N LEU A 543 -20.38 12.64 19.97
CA LEU A 543 -20.18 11.24 19.62
C LEU A 543 -21.47 10.43 19.80
N VAL A 544 -21.83 9.63 18.81
CA VAL A 544 -23.04 8.79 18.90
C VAL A 544 -22.89 7.74 20.00
N GLY A 545 -23.95 7.55 20.78
CA GLY A 545 -24.03 6.54 21.84
C GLY A 545 -23.08 6.78 23.01
N LEU A 546 -22.49 5.69 23.52
CA LEU A 546 -21.43 5.71 24.54
C LEU A 546 -21.81 6.38 25.89
N GLU A 547 -23.09 6.40 26.26
CA GLU A 547 -23.56 7.13 27.45
C GLU A 547 -22.85 6.68 28.75
N SER A 548 -22.56 5.39 28.88
CA SER A 548 -21.77 4.85 29.99
C SER A 548 -20.36 5.44 30.04
N VAL A 549 -19.67 5.49 28.89
CA VAL A 549 -18.32 6.02 28.73
C VAL A 549 -18.30 7.53 28.97
N LYS A 550 -19.24 8.28 28.38
CA LYS A 550 -19.36 9.74 28.57
C LYS A 550 -19.53 10.08 30.05
N ARG A 551 -20.40 9.35 30.75
CA ARG A 551 -20.60 9.53 32.20
C ARG A 551 -19.33 9.24 33.00
N GLU A 552 -18.58 8.20 32.67
CA GLU A 552 -17.30 7.89 33.35
C GLU A 552 -16.25 8.97 33.10
N VAL A 553 -16.10 9.45 31.86
CA VAL A 553 -15.16 10.52 31.51
C VAL A 553 -15.53 11.83 32.21
N ARG A 554 -16.83 12.19 32.28
CA ARG A 554 -17.31 13.34 33.06
C ARG A 554 -16.99 13.18 34.54
N ALA A 555 -17.27 12.02 35.13
CA ALA A 555 -16.99 11.77 36.54
C ALA A 555 -15.48 11.89 36.88
N LEU A 556 -14.59 11.46 35.98
CA LEU A 556 -13.15 11.63 36.11
C LEU A 556 -12.75 13.11 36.00
N THR A 557 -13.35 13.83 35.05
CA THR A 557 -13.13 15.26 34.83
C THR A 557 -13.55 16.07 36.06
N ASP A 558 -14.76 15.84 36.59
CA ASP A 558 -15.27 16.50 37.80
C ASP A 558 -14.37 16.26 39.01
N MET A 559 -13.89 15.02 39.17
CA MET A 559 -12.99 14.66 40.26
C MET A 559 -11.67 15.43 40.18
N ILE A 560 -11.13 15.58 38.97
CA ILE A 560 -9.90 16.32 38.70
C ILE A 560 -10.10 17.81 38.97
N GLU A 561 -11.20 18.39 38.49
CA GLU A 561 -11.53 19.80 38.73
C GLU A 561 -11.67 20.11 40.21
N VAL A 562 -12.42 19.29 40.95
CA VAL A 562 -12.61 19.45 42.40
C VAL A 562 -11.28 19.28 43.12
N GLY A 563 -10.44 18.32 42.70
CA GLY A 563 -9.08 18.15 43.21
C GLY A 563 -8.22 19.42 43.07
N ARG A 564 -8.26 20.06 41.91
CA ARG A 564 -7.54 21.33 41.66
C ARG A 564 -8.11 22.48 42.48
N LYS A 565 -9.44 22.60 42.58
CA LYS A 565 -10.10 23.60 43.43
C LYS A 565 -9.65 23.45 44.90
N ARG A 566 -9.52 22.21 45.38
CA ARG A 566 -8.99 21.90 46.72
C ARG A 566 -7.51 22.29 46.87
N GLN A 567 -6.66 21.95 45.91
CA GLN A 567 -5.23 22.32 45.94
C GLN A 567 -5.03 23.84 45.96
N ARG A 568 -5.78 24.59 45.14
CA ARG A 568 -5.76 26.06 45.13
C ARG A 568 -6.23 26.66 46.46
N ALA A 569 -7.12 25.98 47.17
CA ALA A 569 -7.57 26.34 48.51
C ALA A 569 -6.63 25.86 49.64
N GLY A 570 -5.45 25.31 49.31
CA GLY A 570 -4.48 24.79 50.29
C GLY A 570 -4.91 23.49 50.98
N LEU A 571 -5.98 22.84 50.50
CA LEU A 571 -6.49 21.58 51.03
C LEU A 571 -5.80 20.39 50.35
N LYS A 572 -5.57 19.32 51.11
CA LYS A 572 -5.11 18.05 50.54
C LYS A 572 -6.16 17.52 49.55
N ALA A 573 -5.76 17.37 48.30
CA ALA A 573 -6.51 16.63 47.29
C ALA A 573 -6.13 15.14 47.37
N ALA A 574 -7.09 14.26 47.16
CA ALA A 574 -6.81 12.85 47.00
C ALA A 574 -5.96 12.66 45.73
N SER A 575 -4.95 11.80 45.78
CA SER A 575 -4.15 11.46 44.60
C SER A 575 -5.03 10.70 43.62
N ALA A 576 -5.48 11.35 42.56
CA ALA A 576 -6.22 10.67 41.50
C ALA A 576 -5.22 9.85 40.68
N ARG A 577 -5.36 8.52 40.72
CA ARG A 577 -4.77 7.64 39.70
C ARG A 577 -5.47 7.97 38.37
N ARG A 578 -4.70 8.17 37.29
CA ARG A 578 -5.22 8.72 36.02
C ARG A 578 -5.14 7.74 34.86
N HIS A 579 -4.49 6.59 35.06
CA HIS A 579 -4.34 5.57 34.03
C HIS A 579 -5.63 4.77 33.88
N LEU A 580 -6.08 4.53 32.64
CA LEU A 580 -7.37 3.89 32.34
C LEU A 580 -7.19 2.59 31.55
N VAL A 581 -8.12 1.66 31.75
CA VAL A 581 -8.25 0.46 30.91
C VAL A 581 -9.48 0.63 30.04
N PHE A 582 -9.35 0.53 28.72
CA PHE A 582 -10.47 0.55 27.78
C PHE A 582 -10.74 -0.87 27.27
N THR A 583 -11.94 -1.38 27.49
CA THR A 583 -12.34 -2.72 27.00
C THR A 583 -13.50 -2.61 26.02
N GLY A 584 -13.52 -3.44 24.99
CA GLY A 584 -14.66 -3.54 24.08
C GLY A 584 -14.27 -3.94 22.67
N SER A 585 -15.27 -4.30 21.85
CA SER A 585 -15.11 -4.75 20.46
C SER A 585 -14.44 -3.69 19.57
N PRO A 586 -13.94 -4.05 18.37
CA PRO A 586 -13.37 -3.09 17.43
C PRO A 586 -14.40 -2.02 17.01
N GLY A 587 -13.93 -0.82 16.69
CA GLY A 587 -14.80 0.24 16.13
C GLY A 587 -15.84 0.83 17.08
N THR A 588 -15.69 0.64 18.40
CA THR A 588 -16.54 1.22 19.44
C THR A 588 -16.08 2.61 19.93
N GLY A 589 -15.04 3.20 19.33
CA GLY A 589 -14.60 4.57 19.63
C GLY A 589 -13.52 4.73 20.70
N LYS A 590 -12.84 3.65 21.11
CA LYS A 590 -11.77 3.65 22.14
C LYS A 590 -10.69 4.71 21.89
N THR A 591 -10.05 4.69 20.71
CA THR A 591 -8.97 5.62 20.37
C THR A 591 -9.46 7.07 20.27
N THR A 592 -10.68 7.29 19.75
CA THR A 592 -11.31 8.62 19.68
C THR A 592 -11.51 9.21 21.07
N VAL A 593 -12.08 8.44 22.00
CA VAL A 593 -12.29 8.88 23.39
C VAL A 593 -10.96 9.09 24.13
N ALA A 594 -9.92 8.29 23.84
CA ALA A 594 -8.59 8.47 24.41
C ALA A 594 -7.97 9.83 24.02
N ARG A 595 -8.14 10.23 22.75
CA ARG A 595 -7.69 11.53 22.25
C ARG A 595 -8.39 12.69 22.96
N LEU A 596 -9.73 12.67 22.97
CA LEU A 596 -10.54 13.69 23.65
C LEU A 596 -10.22 13.78 25.14
N TYR A 597 -9.98 12.64 25.79
CA TYR A 597 -9.57 12.62 27.20
C TYR A 597 -8.24 13.34 27.42
N GLY A 598 -7.25 13.14 26.54
CA GLY A 598 -5.97 13.86 26.58
C GLY A 598 -6.14 15.38 26.47
N GLU A 599 -6.97 15.82 25.53
CA GLU A 599 -7.30 17.24 25.31
C GLU A 599 -8.05 17.87 26.49
N ILE A 600 -9.01 17.15 27.09
CA ILE A 600 -9.68 17.56 28.33
C ILE A 600 -8.66 17.74 29.45
N LEU A 601 -7.71 16.82 29.61
CA LEU A 601 -6.69 16.93 30.65
C LEU A 601 -5.72 18.10 30.41
N ALA A 602 -5.36 18.38 29.16
CA ALA A 602 -4.53 19.54 28.82
C ALA A 602 -5.25 20.86 29.09
N SER A 603 -6.50 21.00 28.67
CA SER A 603 -7.32 22.21 28.93
C SER A 603 -7.56 22.46 30.43
N LEU A 604 -7.60 21.39 31.24
CA LEU A 604 -7.65 21.50 32.71
C LEU A 604 -6.27 21.79 33.33
N GLY A 605 -5.20 21.85 32.53
CA GLY A 605 -3.82 22.07 32.95
C GLY A 605 -3.25 20.90 33.77
N VAL A 606 -3.77 19.69 33.56
CA VAL A 606 -3.25 18.45 34.15
C VAL A 606 -2.10 17.90 33.32
N LEU A 607 -2.25 17.92 32.00
CA LEU A 607 -1.22 17.57 31.03
C LEU A 607 -0.71 18.85 30.37
N GLU A 608 0.53 18.83 29.87
CA GLU A 608 1.15 19.99 29.23
C GLU A 608 0.58 20.23 27.82
N ARG A 609 0.33 19.16 27.06
CA ARG A 609 -0.08 19.21 25.65
C ARG A 609 -1.34 18.40 25.34
N GLY A 610 -1.51 17.23 25.97
CA GLY A 610 -2.68 16.36 25.79
C GLY A 610 -2.70 15.56 24.50
N HIS A 611 -1.61 15.53 23.73
CA HIS A 611 -1.51 14.74 22.49
C HIS A 611 -1.57 13.24 22.77
N LEU A 612 -2.09 12.48 21.81
CA LEU A 612 -2.18 11.03 21.87
C LEU A 612 -0.99 10.40 21.13
N VAL A 613 -0.28 9.49 21.78
CA VAL A 613 0.72 8.61 21.16
C VAL A 613 0.17 7.20 21.19
N GLU A 614 -0.18 6.67 20.02
CA GLU A 614 -0.67 5.31 19.85
C GLU A 614 0.50 4.35 19.56
N VAL A 615 0.49 3.21 20.24
CA VAL A 615 1.51 2.16 20.14
C VAL A 615 0.88 0.79 20.31
N SER A 616 1.57 -0.22 19.81
CA SER A 616 1.20 -1.64 19.92
C SER A 616 2.37 -2.46 20.47
N ARG A 617 2.23 -3.80 20.50
CA ARG A 617 3.32 -4.69 20.92
C ARG A 617 4.61 -4.46 20.12
N VAL A 618 4.53 -4.24 18.82
CA VAL A 618 5.73 -4.11 17.96
C VAL A 618 6.55 -2.87 18.27
N ASP A 619 5.89 -1.82 18.76
CA ASP A 619 6.53 -0.55 19.11
C ASP A 619 7.21 -0.60 20.48
N LEU A 620 6.67 -1.40 21.41
CA LEU A 620 7.12 -1.46 22.80
C LEU A 620 8.16 -2.56 23.06
N VAL A 621 8.02 -3.70 22.38
CA VAL A 621 8.86 -4.86 22.63
C VAL A 621 10.04 -4.85 21.67
N GLY A 622 11.24 -4.76 22.26
CA GLY A 622 12.50 -4.84 21.54
C GLY A 622 12.86 -6.29 21.22
N GLU A 623 13.74 -6.45 20.25
CA GLU A 623 14.11 -7.77 19.73
C GLU A 623 15.35 -8.36 20.41
N HIS A 624 16.04 -7.56 21.23
CA HIS A 624 17.28 -7.86 21.94
C HIS A 624 17.09 -7.69 23.46
N ILE A 625 17.86 -8.41 24.28
CA ILE A 625 17.86 -8.21 25.75
C ILE A 625 18.23 -6.75 26.08
N GLY A 626 17.41 -6.09 26.90
CA GLY A 626 17.57 -4.68 27.28
C GLY A 626 17.05 -3.66 26.27
N SER A 627 16.77 -4.06 25.02
CA SER A 627 16.19 -3.15 24.01
C SER A 627 14.71 -2.86 24.25
N THR A 628 13.99 -3.78 24.90
CA THR A 628 12.58 -3.60 25.26
C THR A 628 12.39 -2.46 26.25
N ALA A 629 13.26 -2.38 27.27
CA ALA A 629 13.22 -1.27 28.21
C ALA A 629 13.46 0.08 27.50
N ILE A 630 14.39 0.13 26.53
CA ILE A 630 14.68 1.34 25.75
C ILE A 630 13.48 1.74 24.89
N ARG A 631 12.90 0.81 24.13
CA ARG A 631 11.75 1.12 23.26
C ARG A 631 10.51 1.54 24.07
N THR A 632 10.26 0.85 25.18
CA THR A 632 9.17 1.23 26.10
C THR A 632 9.41 2.62 26.67
N GLN A 633 10.65 2.96 27.02
CA GLN A 633 11.05 4.29 27.49
C GLN A 633 10.84 5.36 26.40
N GLU A 634 11.31 5.13 25.17
CA GLU A 634 11.16 6.06 24.05
C GLU A 634 9.69 6.33 23.71
N ALA A 635 8.86 5.28 23.67
CA ALA A 635 7.43 5.40 23.49
C ALA A 635 6.77 6.23 24.61
N PHE A 636 7.20 6.01 25.85
CA PHE A 636 6.72 6.76 27.01
C PHE A 636 7.17 8.23 26.97
N ASP A 637 8.41 8.50 26.60
CA ASP A 637 8.96 9.84 26.49
C ASP A 637 8.31 10.65 25.37
N ARG A 638 7.98 10.01 24.24
CA ARG A 638 7.13 10.62 23.18
C ARG A 638 5.77 11.05 23.72
N ALA A 639 5.20 10.30 24.66
CA ALA A 639 3.90 10.60 25.28
C ALA A 639 3.99 11.62 26.43
N ARG A 640 5.18 12.14 26.74
CA ARG A 640 5.38 13.10 27.84
C ARG A 640 4.59 14.38 27.62
N GLY A 641 3.77 14.74 28.62
CA GLY A 641 2.82 15.83 28.53
C GLY A 641 1.51 15.45 27.84
N GLY A 642 1.29 14.18 27.51
CA GLY A 642 0.14 13.66 26.75
C GLY A 642 -0.35 12.30 27.25
N VAL A 643 -0.95 11.54 26.34
CA VAL A 643 -1.54 10.21 26.58
C VAL A 643 -0.76 9.15 25.80
N LEU A 644 -0.32 8.09 26.47
CA LEU A 644 0.22 6.88 25.82
C LEU A 644 -0.91 5.86 25.70
N PHE A 645 -1.35 5.57 24.49
CA PHE A 645 -2.40 4.61 24.21
C PHE A 645 -1.80 3.32 23.64
N ILE A 646 -1.97 2.22 24.37
CA ILE A 646 -1.44 0.91 24.00
C ILE A 646 -2.61 0.06 23.51
N ASP A 647 -2.70 -0.16 22.20
CA ASP A 647 -3.74 -1.00 21.63
C ASP A 647 -3.38 -2.49 21.74
N GLU A 648 -4.41 -3.33 21.88
CA GLU A 648 -4.31 -4.76 22.14
C GLU A 648 -3.25 -5.13 23.20
N ALA A 649 -3.28 -4.45 24.35
CA ALA A 649 -2.23 -4.55 25.37
C ALA A 649 -2.05 -5.98 25.94
N TYR A 650 -3.08 -6.82 25.87
CA TYR A 650 -2.99 -8.25 26.21
C TYR A 650 -1.95 -8.99 25.36
N ALA A 651 -1.68 -8.52 24.15
CA ALA A 651 -0.64 -9.08 23.28
C ALA A 651 0.74 -9.01 23.92
N LEU A 652 1.00 -8.11 24.89
CA LEU A 652 2.25 -8.05 25.64
C LEU A 652 2.47 -9.29 26.53
N SER A 653 1.41 -10.03 26.87
CA SER A 653 1.46 -11.23 27.74
C SER A 653 0.67 -12.43 27.15
N PRO A 654 1.14 -13.06 26.05
CA PRO A 654 0.49 -14.24 25.44
C PRO A 654 0.52 -15.48 26.34
N GLU A 655 -0.45 -16.40 26.16
CA GLU A 655 -0.62 -17.60 27.00
C GLU A 655 0.50 -18.65 26.87
N ASP A 656 1.10 -18.79 25.68
CA ASP A 656 2.03 -19.88 25.37
C ASP A 656 3.51 -19.46 25.35
N SER A 657 3.82 -18.22 25.71
CA SER A 657 5.20 -17.72 25.63
C SER A 657 5.85 -17.64 27.01
N GLY A 658 6.76 -18.57 27.32
CA GLY A 658 7.78 -18.41 28.35
C GLY A 658 8.85 -17.36 27.99
N ARG A 659 8.48 -16.26 27.34
CA ARG A 659 9.38 -15.20 26.85
C ARG A 659 9.37 -14.00 27.81
N ASP A 660 10.53 -13.62 28.34
CA ASP A 660 10.68 -12.54 29.34
C ASP A 660 10.49 -11.11 28.80
N PHE A 661 10.56 -10.88 27.48
CA PHE A 661 10.53 -9.52 26.90
C PHE A 661 9.20 -8.79 27.03
N GLY A 662 8.06 -9.47 26.85
CA GLY A 662 6.75 -8.85 27.04
C GLY A 662 6.55 -8.42 28.49
N ARG A 663 7.10 -9.20 29.42
CA ARG A 663 7.12 -8.89 30.84
C ARG A 663 8.09 -7.75 31.16
N GLU A 664 9.25 -7.68 30.51
CA GLU A 664 10.19 -6.56 30.61
C GLU A 664 9.55 -5.23 30.17
N ALA A 665 8.76 -5.24 29.10
CA ALA A 665 7.99 -4.07 28.66
C ALA A 665 6.97 -3.65 29.72
N ILE A 666 6.23 -4.61 30.27
CA ILE A 666 5.25 -4.38 31.34
C ILE A 666 5.91 -3.82 32.60
N ASP A 667 7.02 -4.41 33.04
CA ASP A 667 7.76 -4.00 34.23
C ASP A 667 8.35 -2.58 34.06
N THR A 668 8.90 -2.30 32.87
CA THR A 668 9.40 -0.97 32.52
C THR A 668 8.27 0.05 32.50
N LEU A 669 7.14 -0.27 31.87
CA LEU A 669 5.96 0.59 31.82
C LEU A 669 5.42 0.88 33.22
N VAL A 670 5.29 -0.14 34.07
CA VAL A 670 4.83 -0.04 35.47
C VAL A 670 5.73 0.89 36.29
N LYS A 671 7.05 0.81 36.07
CA LYS A 671 8.02 1.72 36.71
C LYS A 671 7.82 3.16 36.23
N LEU A 672 7.73 3.37 34.92
CA LEU A 672 7.56 4.72 34.34
C LEU A 672 6.22 5.37 34.74
N MET A 673 5.15 4.58 34.81
CA MET A 673 3.86 5.02 35.34
C MET A 673 3.95 5.53 36.79
N GLU A 674 4.83 4.95 37.62
CA GLU A 674 5.03 5.41 39.00
C GLU A 674 5.88 6.69 39.05
N ASP A 675 7.01 6.69 38.35
CA ASP A 675 8.00 7.76 38.35
C ASP A 675 7.47 9.05 37.68
N HIS A 676 6.55 8.91 36.71
CA HIS A 676 6.06 9.99 35.87
C HIS A 676 4.52 10.13 35.86
N ARG A 677 3.84 9.75 36.95
CA ARG A 677 2.37 9.78 37.10
C ARG A 677 1.68 11.14 36.89
N GLU A 678 2.44 12.23 36.95
CA GLU A 678 1.93 13.60 36.74
C GLU A 678 2.18 14.11 35.32
N ALA A 679 3.04 13.44 34.54
CA ALA A 679 3.48 13.88 33.22
C ALA A 679 2.86 13.07 32.06
N VAL A 680 2.44 11.82 32.29
CA VAL A 680 1.88 10.94 31.26
C VAL A 680 0.64 10.24 31.77
N VAL A 681 -0.39 10.14 30.92
CA VAL A 681 -1.53 9.25 31.15
C VAL A 681 -1.43 8.04 30.23
N VAL A 682 -1.18 6.87 30.80
CA VAL A 682 -1.25 5.58 30.09
C VAL A 682 -2.69 5.07 30.01
N ILE A 683 -3.13 4.68 28.82
CA ILE A 683 -4.38 3.97 28.55
C ILE A 683 -4.04 2.65 27.86
N VAL A 684 -4.49 1.53 28.40
CA VAL A 684 -4.37 0.21 27.77
C VAL A 684 -5.72 -0.22 27.21
N ALA A 685 -5.75 -0.69 25.96
CA ALA A 685 -6.97 -1.07 25.27
C ALA A 685 -6.95 -2.52 24.76
N GLY A 686 -8.13 -3.11 24.60
CA GLY A 686 -8.29 -4.43 24.00
C GLY A 686 -9.68 -5.03 24.16
N TYR A 687 -9.83 -6.30 23.77
CA TYR A 687 -11.05 -7.05 23.95
C TYR A 687 -11.31 -7.38 25.43
N THR A 688 -12.58 -7.44 25.81
CA THR A 688 -12.99 -7.52 27.22
C THR A 688 -12.42 -8.74 27.93
N ALA A 689 -12.55 -9.94 27.36
CA ALA A 689 -12.12 -11.18 28.01
C ALA A 689 -10.58 -11.29 28.11
N GLU A 690 -9.88 -10.81 27.09
CA GLU A 690 -8.44 -10.79 26.96
C GLU A 690 -7.82 -9.78 27.92
N MET A 691 -8.44 -8.61 28.08
CA MET A 691 -8.01 -7.60 29.04
C MET A 691 -8.26 -8.00 30.49
N GLU A 692 -9.38 -8.66 30.80
CA GLU A 692 -9.60 -9.25 32.12
C GLU A 692 -8.50 -10.25 32.48
N ARG A 693 -8.12 -11.10 31.52
CA ARG A 693 -7.02 -12.06 31.68
C ARG A 693 -5.68 -11.36 31.86
N PHE A 694 -5.35 -10.39 31.00
CA PHE A 694 -4.11 -9.61 31.05
C PHE A 694 -3.91 -8.94 32.42
N LEU A 695 -4.97 -8.34 32.97
CA LEU A 695 -4.93 -7.71 34.29
C LEU A 695 -4.79 -8.72 35.43
N SER A 696 -5.38 -9.92 35.29
CA SER A 696 -5.26 -10.98 36.30
C SER A 696 -3.83 -11.54 36.41
N VAL A 697 -3.11 -11.62 35.29
CA VAL A 697 -1.72 -12.11 35.21
C VAL A 697 -0.72 -11.04 35.67
N ASN A 698 -1.05 -9.76 35.54
CA ASN A 698 -0.16 -8.63 35.82
C ASN A 698 -0.70 -7.73 36.95
N PRO A 699 -0.59 -8.14 38.23
CA PRO A 699 -1.13 -7.37 39.36
C PRO A 699 -0.48 -5.97 39.51
N GLY A 700 0.77 -5.81 39.05
CA GLY A 700 1.47 -4.52 39.00
C GLY A 700 0.77 -3.50 38.10
N VAL A 701 0.32 -3.95 36.92
CA VAL A 701 -0.52 -3.21 35.98
C VAL A 701 -1.86 -2.91 36.66
N ALA A 702 -2.62 -3.93 37.06
CA ALA A 702 -3.95 -3.78 37.66
C ALA A 702 -4.00 -2.79 38.84
N SER A 703 -2.95 -2.73 39.66
CA SER A 703 -2.87 -1.80 40.81
C SER A 703 -2.73 -0.32 40.43
N ARG A 704 -2.17 -0.02 39.25
CA ARG A 704 -1.85 1.34 38.78
C ARG A 704 -2.94 1.97 37.93
N PHE A 705 -3.76 1.15 37.27
CA PHE A 705 -4.94 1.62 36.55
C PHE A 705 -6.07 1.94 37.54
N SER A 706 -6.69 3.10 37.37
CA SER A 706 -7.70 3.61 38.31
C SER A 706 -9.07 2.99 38.09
N ARG A 707 -9.42 2.73 36.83
CA ARG A 707 -10.74 2.30 36.38
C ARG A 707 -10.66 1.57 35.05
N THR A 708 -11.62 0.67 34.84
CA THR A 708 -11.91 0.05 33.55
C THR A 708 -13.16 0.69 32.97
N ILE A 709 -13.08 1.16 31.73
CA ILE A 709 -14.18 1.73 30.96
C ILE A 709 -14.53 0.73 29.86
N THR A 710 -15.75 0.19 29.93
CA THR A 710 -16.26 -0.76 28.94
C THR A 710 -17.04 -0.03 27.84
N PHE A 711 -16.59 -0.22 26.61
CA PHE A 711 -17.19 0.23 25.38
C PHE A 711 -18.08 -0.88 24.83
N SER A 712 -19.38 -0.74 25.03
CA SER A 712 -20.37 -1.67 24.48
C SER A 712 -20.47 -1.54 22.96
N ASP A 713 -20.92 -2.59 22.30
CA ASP A 713 -21.33 -2.53 20.90
C ASP A 713 -22.47 -1.54 20.70
N TYR A 714 -22.51 -0.92 19.53
CA TYR A 714 -23.58 -0.01 19.16
C TYR A 714 -24.88 -0.77 18.89
N ASP A 715 -25.99 -0.20 19.37
CA ASP A 715 -27.32 -0.66 18.99
C ASP A 715 -27.65 -0.26 17.53
N PRO A 716 -28.59 -0.96 16.86
CA PRO A 716 -28.93 -0.65 15.46
C PRO A 716 -29.31 0.82 15.23
N ASP A 717 -30.03 1.45 16.17
CA ASP A 717 -30.38 2.87 16.11
C ASP A 717 -29.15 3.79 16.28
N GLU A 718 -28.11 3.32 16.97
CA GLU A 718 -26.85 4.05 17.11
C GLU A 718 -26.01 3.93 15.83
N LEU A 719 -25.97 2.75 15.21
CA LEU A 719 -25.33 2.55 13.91
C LEU A 719 -26.01 3.37 12.81
N LEU A 720 -27.35 3.47 12.82
CA LEU A 720 -28.10 4.38 11.94
C LEU A 720 -27.63 5.83 12.12
N ARG A 721 -27.56 6.32 13.36
CA ARG A 721 -27.12 7.70 13.64
C ARG A 721 -25.68 7.97 13.15
N ILE A 722 -24.80 6.98 13.20
CA ILE A 722 -23.45 7.10 12.61
C ILE A 722 -23.54 7.24 11.08
N VAL A 723 -24.39 6.45 10.42
CA VAL A 723 -24.63 6.58 8.97
C VAL A 723 -25.24 7.94 8.61
N GLU A 724 -26.18 8.45 9.41
CA GLU A 724 -26.77 9.78 9.23
C GLU A 724 -25.72 10.88 9.35
N GLN A 725 -24.83 10.79 10.34
CA GLN A 725 -23.74 11.75 10.50
C GLN A 725 -22.76 11.71 9.33
N GLN A 726 -22.41 10.52 8.83
CA GLN A 726 -21.56 10.37 7.64
C GLN A 726 -22.25 10.91 6.39
N ALA A 727 -23.55 10.67 6.23
CA ALA A 727 -24.33 11.24 5.14
C ALA A 727 -24.32 12.76 5.19
N GLU A 728 -24.60 13.37 6.34
CA GLU A 728 -24.60 14.83 6.50
C GLU A 728 -23.21 15.45 6.21
N GLU A 729 -22.14 14.83 6.71
CA GLU A 729 -20.75 15.26 6.46
C GLU A 729 -20.39 15.28 4.97
N HIS A 730 -20.96 14.37 4.18
CA HIS A 730 -20.72 14.24 2.74
C HIS A 730 -21.86 14.81 1.88
N GLU A 731 -22.72 15.65 2.47
CA GLU A 731 -23.86 16.31 1.80
C GLU A 731 -24.93 15.35 1.21
N TYR A 732 -25.01 14.12 1.74
CA TYR A 732 -26.08 13.15 1.47
C TYR A 732 -27.21 13.26 2.49
N ARG A 733 -28.40 12.79 2.10
CA ARG A 733 -29.61 12.69 2.92
C ARG A 733 -30.25 11.32 2.74
N LEU A 734 -30.82 10.77 3.80
CA LEU A 734 -31.58 9.52 3.72
C LEU A 734 -32.96 9.77 3.14
N GLY A 735 -33.29 9.04 2.07
CA GLY A 735 -34.60 9.02 1.44
C GLY A 735 -35.69 8.38 2.32
N SER A 736 -36.94 8.54 1.89
CA SER A 736 -38.10 8.00 2.64
C SER A 736 -38.00 6.48 2.81
N GLY A 737 -38.06 6.01 4.05
CA GLY A 737 -38.02 4.58 4.38
C GLY A 737 -36.61 3.97 4.50
N THR A 738 -35.55 4.70 4.13
CA THR A 738 -34.16 4.21 4.19
C THR A 738 -33.68 4.00 5.63
N ALA A 739 -34.03 4.91 6.54
CA ALA A 739 -33.67 4.79 7.95
C ALA A 739 -34.24 3.51 8.59
N GLU A 740 -35.50 3.18 8.30
CA GLU A 740 -36.12 1.93 8.78
C GLU A 740 -35.44 0.69 8.18
N ALA A 741 -35.02 0.76 6.92
CA ALA A 741 -34.31 -0.32 6.25
C ALA A 741 -32.90 -0.54 6.84
N LEU A 742 -32.17 0.54 7.13
CA LEU A 742 -30.88 0.51 7.81
C LEU A 742 -30.97 -0.11 9.21
N VAL A 743 -31.97 0.27 10.01
CA VAL A 743 -32.19 -0.34 11.33
C VAL A 743 -32.47 -1.84 11.21
N LYS A 744 -33.31 -2.26 10.26
CA LYS A 744 -33.57 -3.68 10.00
C LYS A 744 -32.29 -4.42 9.57
N TYR A 745 -31.51 -3.82 8.68
CA TYR A 745 -30.24 -4.35 8.20
C TYR A 745 -29.26 -4.58 9.37
N PHE A 746 -29.03 -3.56 10.20
CA PHE A 746 -28.17 -3.66 11.38
C PHE A 746 -28.70 -4.58 12.48
N THR A 747 -30.02 -4.84 12.50
CA THR A 747 -30.62 -5.81 13.43
C THR A 747 -30.33 -7.26 13.02
N VAL A 748 -30.28 -7.55 11.71
CA VAL A 748 -30.09 -8.90 11.18
C VAL A 748 -28.61 -9.25 11.01
N LEU A 749 -27.73 -8.25 10.90
CA LEU A 749 -26.29 -8.44 10.80
C LEU A 749 -25.73 -9.27 11.98
N PRO A 750 -24.91 -10.32 11.71
CA PRO A 750 -24.33 -11.14 12.77
C PRO A 750 -23.31 -10.35 13.60
N LYS A 751 -23.64 -10.11 14.87
CA LYS A 751 -22.76 -9.45 15.86
C LYS A 751 -21.84 -10.47 16.52
N GLY A 752 -20.87 -10.99 15.75
CA GLY A 752 -19.82 -11.86 16.27
C GLY A 752 -18.76 -11.11 17.11
N PRO A 753 -17.80 -11.83 17.73
CA PRO A 753 -16.76 -11.24 18.58
C PRO A 753 -15.86 -10.19 17.91
N ALA A 754 -15.79 -10.22 16.57
CA ALA A 754 -15.00 -9.30 15.74
C ALA A 754 -15.87 -8.25 15.01
N PHE A 755 -17.12 -8.03 15.43
CA PHE A 755 -18.00 -7.06 14.78
C PHE A 755 -17.42 -5.64 14.85
N GLY A 756 -17.30 -5.00 13.68
CA GLY A 756 -16.59 -3.73 13.51
C GLY A 756 -17.33 -2.47 13.99
N ASN A 757 -18.56 -2.57 14.51
CA ASN A 757 -19.34 -1.47 15.07
C ASN A 757 -19.36 -0.22 14.17
N GLY A 758 -18.83 0.93 14.62
CA GLY A 758 -18.80 2.17 13.84
C GLY A 758 -18.02 2.03 12.52
N ARG A 759 -17.05 1.11 12.44
CA ARG A 759 -16.38 0.76 11.18
C ARG A 759 -17.37 0.12 10.21
N THR A 760 -18.20 -0.80 10.69
CA THR A 760 -19.27 -1.42 9.89
C THR A 760 -20.27 -0.38 9.42
N ALA A 761 -20.68 0.58 10.27
CA ALA A 761 -21.59 1.65 9.87
C ALA A 761 -21.01 2.52 8.74
N ARG A 762 -19.72 2.90 8.82
CA ARG A 762 -19.03 3.63 7.74
C ARG A 762 -18.95 2.82 6.45
N GLN A 763 -18.57 1.55 6.54
CA GLN A 763 -18.53 0.65 5.38
C GLN A 763 -19.90 0.49 4.72
N THR A 764 -20.98 0.41 5.52
CA THR A 764 -22.35 0.39 4.99
C THR A 764 -22.67 1.69 4.26
N PHE A 765 -22.32 2.86 4.81
CA PHE A 765 -22.51 4.14 4.13
C PHE A 765 -21.72 4.23 2.82
N GLU A 766 -20.43 3.87 2.83
CA GLU A 766 -19.58 3.83 1.64
C GLU A 766 -20.18 2.92 0.55
N SER A 767 -20.67 1.73 0.96
CA SER A 767 -21.36 0.79 0.08
C SER A 767 -22.67 1.34 -0.48
N MET A 768 -23.39 2.17 0.29
CA MET A 768 -24.59 2.85 -0.15
C MET A 768 -24.26 3.97 -1.14
N VAL A 769 -23.18 4.72 -0.93
CA VAL A 769 -22.71 5.73 -1.88
C VAL A 769 -22.28 5.09 -3.21
N GLU A 770 -21.60 3.96 -3.17
CA GLU A 770 -21.21 3.21 -4.37
C GLU A 770 -22.44 2.75 -5.18
N ARG A 771 -23.44 2.17 -4.51
CA ARG A 771 -24.69 1.73 -5.15
C ARG A 771 -25.54 2.90 -5.64
N HIS A 772 -25.60 3.98 -4.87
CA HIS A 772 -26.23 5.24 -5.26
C HIS A 772 -25.61 5.80 -6.55
N ALA A 773 -24.27 5.83 -6.64
CA ALA A 773 -23.58 6.29 -7.84
C ALA A 773 -23.93 5.42 -9.06
N GLY A 774 -24.01 4.10 -8.89
CA GLY A 774 -24.47 3.18 -9.93
C GLY A 774 -25.92 3.42 -10.38
N ARG A 775 -26.82 3.73 -9.43
CA ARG A 775 -28.24 4.04 -9.72
C ARG A 775 -28.40 5.39 -10.40
N VAL A 776 -27.77 6.44 -9.88
CA VAL A 776 -27.87 7.80 -10.40
C VAL A 776 -27.20 7.96 -11.77
N ALA A 777 -26.15 7.18 -12.05
CA ALA A 777 -25.53 7.13 -13.38
C ALA A 777 -26.52 6.73 -14.49
N GLN A 778 -27.66 6.10 -14.15
CA GLN A 778 -28.70 5.74 -15.11
C GLN A 778 -29.69 6.88 -15.42
N PHE A 779 -29.61 8.00 -14.70
CA PHE A 779 -30.51 9.16 -14.91
C PHE A 779 -29.92 10.11 -15.96
N ALA A 780 -30.73 10.45 -16.98
CA ALA A 780 -30.31 11.33 -18.07
C ALA A 780 -30.11 12.79 -17.62
N ASP A 781 -30.93 13.26 -16.67
CA ASP A 781 -30.80 14.56 -16.00
C ASP A 781 -31.09 14.34 -14.51
N ALA A 782 -30.04 14.19 -13.70
CA ALA A 782 -30.19 14.02 -12.25
C ALA A 782 -30.50 15.37 -11.58
N SER A 783 -31.58 15.41 -10.79
CA SER A 783 -31.87 16.57 -9.95
C SER A 783 -30.90 16.63 -8.75
N PRO A 784 -30.77 17.78 -8.07
CA PRO A 784 -29.99 17.87 -6.83
C PRO A 784 -30.45 16.89 -5.74
N ASP A 785 -31.75 16.53 -5.74
CA ASP A 785 -32.29 15.53 -4.83
C ASP A 785 -31.83 14.12 -5.24
N ASP A 786 -31.77 13.79 -6.54
CA ASP A 786 -31.25 12.51 -7.00
C ASP A 786 -29.77 12.33 -6.64
N LEU A 787 -28.99 13.41 -6.74
CA LEU A 787 -27.56 13.43 -6.39
C LEU A 787 -27.29 13.30 -4.89
N SER A 788 -28.26 13.60 -4.03
CA SER A 788 -28.08 13.66 -2.57
C SER A 788 -28.89 12.62 -1.79
N LEU A 789 -29.91 11.97 -2.37
CA LEU A 789 -30.79 11.03 -1.64
C LEU A 789 -30.36 9.57 -1.77
N LEU A 790 -30.05 8.95 -0.62
CA LEU A 790 -29.79 7.51 -0.48
C LEU A 790 -31.09 6.76 -0.16
N TYR A 791 -31.45 5.77 -0.97
CA TYR A 791 -32.65 4.95 -0.78
C TYR A 791 -32.32 3.57 -0.17
N ALA A 792 -33.36 2.86 0.28
CA ALA A 792 -33.23 1.50 0.80
C ALA A 792 -32.62 0.53 -0.22
N ASP A 793 -32.85 0.75 -1.51
CA ASP A 793 -32.27 -0.07 -2.60
C ASP A 793 -30.76 0.12 -2.74
N ASP A 794 -30.19 1.18 -2.16
CA ASP A 794 -28.75 1.41 -2.15
C ASP A 794 -28.07 0.61 -1.01
N LEU A 795 -28.80 -0.09 -0.14
CA LEU A 795 -28.20 -0.92 0.91
C LEU A 795 -27.38 -2.09 0.33
N PRO A 796 -26.27 -2.46 0.99
CA PRO A 796 -25.57 -3.69 0.68
C PRO A 796 -26.42 -4.93 0.96
N GLU A 797 -26.17 -5.99 0.18
CA GLU A 797 -26.75 -7.31 0.47
C GLU A 797 -26.22 -7.84 1.80
N LEU A 798 -27.07 -8.55 2.55
CA LEU A 798 -26.65 -9.20 3.79
C LEU A 798 -25.63 -10.31 3.46
N PRO A 799 -24.52 -10.39 4.21
CA PRO A 799 -23.47 -11.39 4.00
C PRO A 799 -23.91 -12.83 4.29
#